data_AF-A0A928Y7S5-F1
#
_entry.id   AF-A0A928Y7S5-F1
#
_cell.length_a   1.000
_cell.length_b   1.000
_cell.length_c   1.000
_cell.angle_alpha   90.00
_cell.angle_beta   90.00
_cell.angle_gamma   90.00
#
_symmetry.space_group_name_H-M   'P 1'
#
loop_
_entity.id
_entity.type
_entity.pdbx_description
1 polymer ?
#
loop_
_entity_poly.entity_id
_entity_poly.type
_entity_poly.pdbx_seq_one_letter_code
_entity_poly.pdbx_strand_id
1 'polypeptide(L)'
;MNQTEILRFLQERVSEDELKTICFHLQVDYESLPAVGKAGKGLELIKFMQRRGRLPELEAILSRLGAVGEGTPDSVKPYLKVIAQRTNRLALAPLDPQGRDAAAISLEQVFINLDAGSATYKTAHAEQENVTIHQRYSAALAHIHYRPRLVLLGDPGSGKSTLLRFLTHCLAQHALAPDKEWTKLLRWTQEKTPTFVVGDLSPSEGDKSPTTNKEECHWTMGGLLPVLVELRDFAATPFAPHSPTAVWQYIENRLRAEGFDEAVPALHALARQGRLLLLLDGVDEVPLEQRPAVWQAIAALSEGPYLENRWVATCRILSFAAAEAPKGVPVQTLQPLNKEQIDQFISSWYGVLAETGELGAEQARQMTGQLQTAARRPRLQPLAENPMLLTIMALVQTYHGTLPDERARLYQACVETLLLRWQRHKETGPGAEMPDVLAELGVNQQQLERLLWEIAWKAHSRAADRQESADIAETEVMGIAKNHLGSYQKAEQFVEYTERRAHLLVGHGGQQQRVYRFPHRTFQEYLAACYVASQRDFSRGAPKLAQRGDSWREVLNLAAGTLVFNQSNVEKALDGIREVLPERVPAAADTGGWYRVWLAAEMMLVVGKDVARRDDVGRKVLPRLQKLLAALLAAGALTPPQRAEAGDALGLLGDPRPGVRTREPDMIPIPAGPFLMGDKKYTVPVEAFAIARYPVTNAQYRFFVEAGGYENPDFWTKEGWRQRRKEKWTQPLYWDDPTWNGDNKPVVGVSWYEAVAYCNWLSAETGQLCRLPTEAEWKRAARHTDGRKFPWGDTSQDGIINSREAGVGRTTAIASFPHSTAVCGAQDMSGHVWEWCQSRYAGEPYRADDGRENLDSDARRVLRGGSWSNNQYDARAAYRNYHTPDYRDRNIGFRVVVRRPPSQ
;
A
#
# COMPACT_ATOMS: atom_id res chain seq x y z
N MET A 1 -32.35 4.69 -27.86
CA MET A 1 -31.96 5.32 -29.14
C MET A 1 -32.15 4.28 -30.24
N ASN A 2 -32.55 4.65 -31.45
CA ASN A 2 -32.51 3.68 -32.56
C ASN A 2 -31.05 3.44 -33.03
N GLN A 3 -30.76 2.34 -33.74
CA GLN A 3 -29.39 2.01 -34.14
C GLN A 3 -28.70 3.11 -34.96
N THR A 4 -29.48 3.82 -35.77
CA THR A 4 -29.02 4.93 -36.61
C THR A 4 -28.60 6.13 -35.76
N GLU A 5 -29.32 6.43 -34.68
CA GLU A 5 -28.96 7.46 -33.70
C GLU A 5 -27.71 7.10 -32.92
N ILE A 6 -27.58 5.84 -32.49
CA ILE A 6 -26.39 5.35 -31.77
C ILE A 6 -25.16 5.46 -32.67
N LEU A 7 -25.27 5.01 -33.92
CA LEU A 7 -24.17 5.07 -34.87
C LEU A 7 -23.76 6.51 -35.17
N ARG A 8 -24.74 7.40 -35.39
CA ARG A 8 -24.50 8.83 -35.58
C ARG A 8 -23.76 9.43 -34.38
N PHE A 9 -24.20 9.09 -33.17
CA PHE A 9 -23.56 9.53 -31.94
C PHE A 9 -22.10 9.05 -31.84
N LEU A 10 -21.84 7.76 -32.08
CA LEU A 10 -20.49 7.19 -32.10
C LEU A 10 -19.59 7.79 -33.18
N GLN A 11 -20.16 8.22 -34.30
CA GLN A 11 -19.41 8.81 -35.41
C GLN A 11 -19.07 10.29 -35.15
N GLU A 12 -20.04 11.07 -34.67
CA GLU A 12 -19.95 12.52 -34.57
C GLU A 12 -19.45 13.01 -33.22
N ARG A 13 -19.73 12.29 -32.12
CA ARG A 13 -19.52 12.76 -30.74
C ARG A 13 -18.48 11.98 -29.96
N VAL A 14 -18.00 10.87 -30.53
CA VAL A 14 -17.06 9.95 -29.86
C VAL A 14 -15.79 9.87 -30.72
N SER A 15 -14.65 10.19 -30.12
CA SER A 15 -13.32 9.99 -30.69
C SER A 15 -12.99 8.50 -30.84
N GLU A 16 -11.94 8.18 -31.59
CA GLU A 16 -11.55 6.77 -31.76
C GLU A 16 -11.09 6.14 -30.43
N ASP A 17 -10.42 6.90 -29.57
CA ASP A 17 -9.97 6.44 -28.25
C ASP A 17 -11.14 6.29 -27.26
N GLU A 18 -12.15 7.16 -27.32
CA GLU A 18 -13.38 6.97 -26.56
C GLU A 18 -14.14 5.73 -27.07
N LEU A 19 -14.14 5.46 -28.37
CA LEU A 19 -14.75 4.24 -28.92
C LEU A 19 -14.03 2.98 -28.44
N LYS A 20 -12.69 2.98 -28.40
CA LYS A 20 -11.90 1.92 -27.77
C LYS A 20 -12.24 1.76 -26.29
N THR A 21 -12.43 2.87 -25.57
CA THR A 21 -12.83 2.89 -24.16
C THR A 21 -14.24 2.33 -23.94
N ILE A 22 -15.19 2.65 -24.82
CA ILE A 22 -16.54 2.08 -24.80
C ILE A 22 -16.49 0.57 -25.06
N CYS A 23 -15.76 0.14 -26.09
CA CYS A 23 -15.53 -1.28 -26.38
C CYS A 23 -14.96 -1.99 -25.15
N PHE A 24 -13.95 -1.39 -24.53
CA PHE A 24 -13.35 -1.88 -23.29
C PHE A 24 -14.38 -2.04 -22.17
N HIS A 25 -15.21 -1.02 -21.90
CA HIS A 25 -16.26 -1.08 -20.87
C HIS A 25 -17.32 -2.16 -21.15
N LEU A 26 -17.58 -2.44 -22.42
CA LEU A 26 -18.53 -3.46 -22.85
C LEU A 26 -17.89 -4.86 -22.92
N GLN A 27 -16.61 -4.99 -22.57
CA GLN A 27 -15.81 -6.21 -22.70
C GLN A 27 -15.75 -6.71 -24.16
N VAL A 28 -15.63 -5.77 -25.08
CA VAL A 28 -15.48 -6.02 -26.52
C VAL A 28 -14.06 -5.60 -26.90
N ASP A 29 -13.30 -6.51 -27.51
CA ASP A 29 -12.00 -6.15 -28.06
C ASP A 29 -12.21 -5.32 -29.33
N TYR A 30 -11.83 -4.05 -29.28
CA TYR A 30 -11.95 -3.12 -30.40
C TYR A 30 -11.21 -3.63 -31.65
N GLU A 31 -10.02 -4.22 -31.47
CA GLU A 31 -9.20 -4.69 -32.60
C GLU A 31 -9.83 -5.91 -33.27
N SER A 32 -10.56 -6.72 -32.52
CA SER A 32 -11.27 -7.90 -33.03
C SER A 32 -12.53 -7.60 -33.86
N LEU A 33 -13.07 -6.37 -33.83
CA LEU A 33 -14.27 -6.00 -34.58
C LEU A 33 -13.99 -6.01 -36.10
N PRO A 34 -14.81 -6.70 -36.93
CA PRO A 34 -14.53 -6.95 -38.34
C PRO A 34 -14.85 -5.74 -39.24
N ALA A 35 -14.13 -4.65 -39.06
CA ALA A 35 -14.20 -3.44 -39.87
C ALA A 35 -12.93 -2.60 -39.73
N VAL A 36 -12.67 -1.72 -40.71
CA VAL A 36 -11.55 -0.76 -40.69
C VAL A 36 -12.10 0.65 -40.43
N GLY A 37 -11.45 1.39 -39.54
CA GLY A 37 -11.79 2.77 -39.20
C GLY A 37 -12.95 2.91 -38.19
N LYS A 38 -12.95 4.03 -37.46
CA LYS A 38 -13.87 4.34 -36.36
C LYS A 38 -15.35 4.10 -36.69
N ALA A 39 -15.82 4.58 -37.84
CA ALA A 39 -17.21 4.46 -38.26
C ALA A 39 -17.66 3.00 -38.49
N GLY A 40 -16.80 2.19 -39.11
CA GLY A 40 -17.05 0.77 -39.33
C GLY A 40 -17.00 -0.04 -38.03
N LYS A 41 -16.00 0.24 -37.18
CA LYS A 41 -15.86 -0.37 -35.85
C LYS A 41 -17.05 -0.04 -34.95
N GLY A 42 -17.56 1.21 -34.98
CA GLY A 42 -18.76 1.61 -34.25
C GLY A 42 -20.02 0.85 -34.67
N LEU A 43 -20.20 0.61 -35.97
CA LEU A 43 -21.32 -0.19 -36.47
C LEU A 43 -21.21 -1.66 -36.05
N GLU A 44 -20.02 -2.25 -36.12
CA GLU A 44 -19.81 -3.64 -35.69
C GLU A 44 -19.98 -3.81 -34.18
N LEU A 45 -19.61 -2.81 -33.37
CA LEU A 45 -19.91 -2.78 -31.94
C LEU A 45 -21.43 -2.83 -31.69
N ILE A 46 -22.22 -1.98 -32.36
CA ILE A 46 -23.68 -1.98 -32.21
C ILE A 46 -24.28 -3.34 -32.54
N LYS A 47 -23.86 -3.94 -33.68
CA LYS A 47 -24.31 -5.28 -34.09
C LYS A 47 -23.87 -6.36 -33.10
N PHE A 48 -22.66 -6.28 -32.57
CA PHE A 48 -22.15 -7.20 -31.56
C PHE A 48 -22.99 -7.15 -30.28
N MET A 49 -23.28 -5.95 -29.78
CA MET A 49 -24.08 -5.74 -28.58
C MET A 49 -25.53 -6.18 -28.77
N GLN A 50 -26.12 -5.89 -29.94
CA GLN A 50 -27.48 -6.32 -30.27
C GLN A 50 -27.61 -7.84 -30.35
N ARG A 51 -26.66 -8.54 -31.00
CA ARG A 51 -26.66 -10.02 -31.08
C ARG A 51 -26.59 -10.70 -29.71
N ARG A 52 -25.96 -10.03 -28.73
CA ARG A 52 -25.82 -10.52 -27.36
C ARG A 52 -26.93 -10.06 -26.41
N GLY A 53 -27.92 -9.29 -26.90
CA GLY A 53 -28.97 -8.72 -26.05
C GLY A 53 -28.48 -7.63 -25.09
N ARG A 54 -27.26 -7.11 -25.27
CA ARG A 54 -26.60 -6.14 -24.38
C ARG A 54 -26.66 -4.70 -24.91
N LEU A 55 -27.49 -4.44 -25.91
CA LEU A 55 -27.65 -3.09 -26.48
C LEU A 55 -28.01 -2.01 -25.42
N PRO A 56 -28.83 -2.29 -24.38
CA PRO A 56 -29.09 -1.32 -23.31
C PRO A 56 -27.84 -0.87 -22.53
N GLU A 57 -26.80 -1.71 -22.43
CA GLU A 57 -25.54 -1.34 -21.78
C GLU A 57 -24.76 -0.30 -22.61
N LEU A 58 -24.74 -0.47 -23.93
CA LEU A 58 -24.17 0.50 -24.85
C LEU A 58 -24.98 1.81 -24.80
N GLU A 59 -26.30 1.74 -24.79
CA GLU A 59 -27.17 2.91 -24.66
C GLU A 59 -26.96 3.65 -23.33
N ALA A 60 -26.77 2.93 -22.22
CA ALA A 60 -26.47 3.53 -20.93
C ALA A 60 -25.12 4.26 -20.95
N ILE A 61 -24.07 3.67 -21.55
CA ILE A 61 -22.77 4.32 -21.72
C ILE A 61 -22.88 5.55 -22.62
N LEU A 62 -23.62 5.45 -23.73
CA LEU A 62 -23.76 6.55 -24.67
C LEU A 62 -24.65 7.66 -24.17
N SER A 63 -25.65 7.35 -23.34
CA SER A 63 -26.44 8.38 -22.65
C SER A 63 -25.57 9.16 -21.66
N ARG A 64 -24.60 8.50 -21.00
CA ARG A 64 -23.60 9.14 -20.13
C ARG A 64 -22.60 10.01 -20.91
N LEU A 65 -22.21 9.60 -22.13
CA LEU A 65 -21.36 10.38 -23.03
C LEU A 65 -22.12 11.50 -23.77
N GLY A 66 -23.42 11.31 -24.01
CA GLY A 66 -24.28 12.28 -24.71
C GLY A 66 -24.70 13.46 -23.86
N ALA A 67 -24.70 13.31 -22.54
CA ALA A 67 -24.90 14.40 -21.60
C ALA A 67 -23.69 15.37 -21.51
N VAL A 68 -22.58 15.08 -22.20
CA VAL A 68 -21.37 15.91 -22.26
C VAL A 68 -21.60 17.19 -23.10
N GLY A 69 -22.72 17.30 -23.82
CA GLY A 69 -23.08 18.48 -24.61
C GLY A 69 -23.79 19.62 -23.86
N GLU A 70 -24.32 19.40 -22.66
CA GLU A 70 -24.81 20.49 -21.81
C GLU A 70 -23.64 21.01 -20.98
N GLY A 71 -23.20 22.23 -21.33
CA GLY A 71 -22.16 22.94 -20.61
C GLY A 71 -22.49 23.06 -19.12
N THR A 72 -21.45 23.19 -18.30
CA THR A 72 -21.57 23.37 -16.85
C THR A 72 -22.53 24.52 -16.54
N PRO A 73 -23.64 24.27 -15.79
CA PRO A 73 -24.61 25.32 -15.48
C PRO A 73 -23.93 26.51 -14.79
N ASP A 74 -24.30 27.73 -15.20
CA ASP A 74 -23.67 28.96 -14.69
C ASP A 74 -23.77 29.08 -13.17
N SER A 75 -24.86 28.60 -12.57
CA SER A 75 -25.06 28.61 -11.11
C SER A 75 -24.09 27.71 -10.35
N VAL A 76 -23.45 26.73 -11.01
CA VAL A 76 -22.47 25.82 -10.39
C VAL A 76 -21.04 26.36 -10.50
N LYS A 77 -20.77 27.28 -11.43
CA LYS A 77 -19.42 27.84 -11.66
C LYS A 77 -18.81 28.53 -10.43
N PRO A 78 -19.55 29.28 -9.59
CA PRO A 78 -18.99 29.85 -8.36
C PRO A 78 -18.43 28.79 -7.41
N TYR A 79 -19.17 27.71 -7.18
CA TYR A 79 -18.72 26.56 -6.38
C TYR A 79 -17.45 25.94 -6.98
N LEU A 80 -17.42 25.71 -8.29
CA LEU A 80 -16.27 25.11 -8.97
C LEU A 80 -15.01 25.98 -8.89
N LYS A 81 -15.15 27.31 -8.97
CA LYS A 81 -14.03 28.24 -8.81
C LYS A 81 -13.40 28.12 -7.42
N VAL A 82 -14.24 28.10 -6.38
CA VAL A 82 -13.77 28.00 -4.99
C VAL A 82 -13.14 26.64 -4.73
N ILE A 83 -13.75 25.54 -5.17
CA ILE A 83 -13.18 24.21 -4.94
C ILE A 83 -11.87 24.02 -5.71
N ALA A 84 -11.77 24.48 -6.96
CA ALA A 84 -10.54 24.42 -7.74
C ALA A 84 -9.38 25.17 -7.06
N GLN A 85 -9.65 26.34 -6.48
CA GLN A 85 -8.66 27.10 -5.73
C GLN A 85 -8.23 26.40 -4.43
N ARG A 86 -9.19 25.84 -3.67
CA ARG A 86 -8.91 25.12 -2.41
C ARG A 86 -8.11 23.82 -2.65
N THR A 87 -8.31 23.17 -3.80
CA THR A 87 -7.67 21.87 -4.10
C THR A 87 -6.35 21.95 -4.86
N ASN A 88 -5.93 23.11 -5.39
CA ASN A 88 -4.63 23.24 -6.08
C ASN A 88 -3.42 23.45 -5.14
N ARG A 89 -3.60 23.29 -3.83
CA ARG A 89 -2.55 23.55 -2.83
C ARG A 89 -1.98 22.24 -2.31
N LEU A 90 -0.66 22.11 -2.33
CA LEU A 90 0.02 21.01 -1.65
C LEU A 90 -0.30 21.11 -0.14
N ALA A 91 -0.49 19.98 0.55
CA ALA A 91 -0.78 19.98 2.00
C ALA A 91 0.31 20.69 2.83
N LEU A 92 1.49 20.87 2.23
CA LEU A 92 2.64 21.57 2.77
C LEU A 92 2.95 22.90 2.06
N ALA A 93 2.06 23.39 1.19
CA ALA A 93 2.18 24.71 0.57
C ALA A 93 2.21 25.86 1.60
N PRO A 94 1.52 25.80 2.77
CA PRO A 94 1.64 26.85 3.79
C PRO A 94 3.03 26.97 4.45
N LEU A 95 3.98 26.10 4.10
CA LEU A 95 5.28 25.93 4.76
C LEU A 95 6.41 26.77 4.13
N ASP A 96 6.13 27.75 3.25
CA ASP A 96 7.12 28.72 2.78
C ASP A 96 7.63 29.63 3.95
N PRO A 97 8.93 29.58 4.30
CA PRO A 97 9.53 30.40 5.34
C PRO A 97 9.61 31.90 5.01
N GLN A 98 9.37 32.30 3.76
CA GLN A 98 9.44 33.71 3.32
C GLN A 98 8.14 34.48 3.47
N GLY A 99 7.05 33.82 3.90
CA GLY A 99 5.78 34.48 4.19
C GLY A 99 5.11 35.15 2.98
N ARG A 100 5.58 34.86 1.77
CA ARG A 100 4.86 35.17 0.53
C ARG A 100 3.65 34.23 0.50
N ASP A 101 2.53 34.67 -0.08
CA ASP A 101 1.41 33.77 -0.32
C ASP A 101 1.97 32.48 -0.95
N ALA A 102 1.59 31.34 -0.40
CA ALA A 102 1.99 29.96 -0.73
C ALA A 102 1.64 29.54 -2.19
N ALA A 103 1.79 30.46 -3.14
CA ALA A 103 1.32 30.41 -4.51
C ALA A 103 2.39 29.87 -5.49
N ALA A 104 3.58 29.49 -5.02
CA ALA A 104 4.68 29.14 -5.92
C ALA A 104 4.66 27.69 -6.42
N ILE A 105 4.36 26.70 -5.55
CA ILE A 105 4.27 25.28 -5.94
C ILE A 105 2.82 24.82 -5.85
N SER A 106 2.14 24.78 -6.99
CA SER A 106 0.80 24.22 -7.11
C SER A 106 0.85 22.70 -7.27
N LEU A 107 -0.23 22.02 -6.86
CA LEU A 107 -0.34 20.56 -6.96
C LEU A 107 -0.14 20.09 -8.39
N GLU A 108 -0.67 20.83 -9.38
CA GLU A 108 -0.51 20.51 -10.80
C GLU A 108 0.95 20.43 -11.29
N GLN A 109 1.89 21.13 -10.65
CA GLN A 109 3.29 21.16 -11.07
C GLN A 109 4.10 19.97 -10.53
N VAL A 110 3.73 19.46 -9.35
CA VAL A 110 4.51 18.45 -8.62
C VAL A 110 3.76 17.14 -8.38
N PHE A 111 2.50 17.03 -8.81
CA PHE A 111 1.72 15.81 -8.61
C PHE A 111 2.32 14.63 -9.36
N ILE A 112 2.49 13.53 -8.62
CA ILE A 112 2.89 12.23 -9.17
C ILE A 112 1.73 11.25 -9.04
N ASN A 113 1.34 10.63 -10.15
CA ASN A 113 0.32 9.59 -10.16
C ASN A 113 0.93 8.29 -9.62
N LEU A 114 0.51 7.91 -8.42
CA LEU A 114 0.95 6.69 -7.75
C LEU A 114 0.34 5.45 -8.39
N ASP A 115 1.07 4.35 -8.29
CA ASP A 115 0.50 3.04 -8.56
C ASP A 115 -0.46 2.64 -7.43
N ALA A 116 -1.53 1.93 -7.78
CA ALA A 116 -2.45 1.25 -6.90
C ALA A 116 -2.59 -0.21 -7.36
N GLY A 117 -2.61 -1.14 -6.43
CA GLY A 117 -2.75 -2.55 -6.75
C GLY A 117 -3.55 -3.32 -5.69
N SER A 118 -3.97 -4.54 -6.05
CA SER A 118 -4.59 -5.47 -5.10
C SER A 118 -3.53 -6.11 -4.21
N ALA A 119 -2.95 -5.33 -3.31
CA ALA A 119 -2.49 -5.84 -2.03
C ALA A 119 -3.52 -5.35 -1.03
N THR A 120 -4.67 -6.04 -0.92
CA THR A 120 -5.68 -6.00 0.19
C THR A 120 -7.11 -6.28 -0.29
N TYR A 121 -7.77 -7.20 0.44
CA TYR A 121 -9.22 -7.47 0.52
C TYR A 121 -10.07 -7.41 -0.76
N LYS A 122 -10.42 -8.60 -1.29
CA LYS A 122 -11.70 -8.77 -1.99
C LYS A 122 -12.51 -9.88 -1.33
N THR A 123 -13.72 -9.50 -0.94
CA THR A 123 -14.77 -10.25 -0.27
C THR A 123 -15.12 -11.56 -0.97
N ALA A 124 -15.39 -12.59 -0.15
CA ALA A 124 -16.01 -13.84 -0.54
C ALA A 124 -17.24 -13.64 -1.46
N HIS A 125 -17.33 -14.50 -2.47
CA HIS A 125 -18.41 -14.65 -3.46
C HIS A 125 -18.35 -13.78 -4.72
N ALA A 126 -17.58 -14.29 -5.69
CA ALA A 126 -17.96 -14.30 -7.10
C ALA A 126 -17.54 -15.67 -7.68
N GLU A 127 -18.26 -16.72 -7.30
CA GLU A 127 -18.24 -17.97 -8.07
C GLU A 127 -19.27 -17.86 -9.19
N GLN A 128 -18.91 -18.42 -10.35
CA GLN A 128 -19.68 -18.51 -11.59
C GLN A 128 -19.66 -17.25 -12.46
N GLU A 129 -18.57 -17.10 -13.22
CA GLU A 129 -18.67 -17.01 -14.69
C GLU A 129 -17.29 -17.26 -15.30
N ASN A 130 -17.23 -18.23 -16.20
CA ASN A 130 -16.04 -18.52 -16.99
C ASN A 130 -15.73 -17.30 -17.88
N VAL A 131 -14.44 -16.99 -17.99
CA VAL A 131 -13.80 -15.96 -18.83
C VAL A 131 -13.69 -14.57 -18.19
N THR A 132 -12.48 -14.16 -17.78
CA THR A 132 -12.03 -12.78 -18.05
C THR A 132 -10.51 -12.63 -18.06
N ILE A 133 -9.99 -12.11 -19.17
CA ILE A 133 -8.62 -11.63 -19.37
C ILE A 133 -8.32 -10.55 -18.33
N HIS A 134 -7.31 -10.73 -17.48
CA HIS A 134 -6.89 -9.72 -16.51
C HIS A 134 -5.97 -8.68 -17.19
N GLN A 135 -6.52 -7.55 -17.64
CA GLN A 135 -5.70 -6.35 -17.83
C GLN A 135 -5.23 -5.85 -16.46
N ARG A 136 -3.92 -5.72 -16.26
CA ARG A 136 -3.29 -5.18 -15.04
C ARG A 136 -3.25 -3.65 -15.14
N TYR A 137 -4.12 -2.97 -14.39
CA TYR A 137 -3.93 -1.54 -14.12
C TYR A 137 -2.92 -1.41 -12.98
N SER A 138 -1.89 -0.59 -13.17
CA SER A 138 -0.99 -0.22 -12.08
C SER A 138 -1.34 1.14 -11.51
N ALA A 139 -1.83 2.12 -12.28
CA ALA A 139 -2.01 3.49 -11.80
C ALA A 139 -3.33 3.74 -11.04
N ALA A 140 -3.29 4.49 -9.94
CA ALA A 140 -4.48 4.85 -9.14
C ALA A 140 -5.55 5.59 -9.95
N LEU A 141 -5.16 6.53 -10.80
CA LEU A 141 -6.09 7.21 -11.71
C LEU A 141 -6.81 6.24 -12.65
N ALA A 142 -6.13 5.21 -13.17
CA ALA A 142 -6.75 4.20 -14.02
C ALA A 142 -7.82 3.41 -13.24
N HIS A 143 -7.55 3.11 -11.97
CA HIS A 143 -8.55 2.45 -11.12
C HIS A 143 -9.81 3.28 -10.93
N ILE A 144 -9.68 4.58 -10.67
CA ILE A 144 -10.81 5.52 -10.52
C ILE A 144 -11.53 5.73 -11.85
N HIS A 145 -10.77 5.82 -12.95
CA HIS A 145 -11.33 6.03 -14.29
C HIS A 145 -12.20 4.85 -14.73
N TYR A 146 -11.70 3.62 -14.61
CA TYR A 146 -12.42 2.45 -15.13
C TYR A 146 -13.45 1.86 -14.17
N ARG A 147 -13.42 2.20 -12.87
CA ARG A 147 -14.37 1.66 -11.87
C ARG A 147 -15.33 2.75 -11.40
N PRO A 148 -16.65 2.51 -11.46
CA PRO A 148 -17.61 3.50 -10.98
C PRO A 148 -17.57 3.68 -9.46
N ARG A 149 -17.10 2.65 -8.73
CA ARG A 149 -17.05 2.60 -7.27
C ARG A 149 -15.73 2.00 -6.83
N LEU A 150 -15.05 2.63 -5.88
CA LEU A 150 -13.71 2.22 -5.46
C LEU A 150 -13.46 2.59 -4.00
N VAL A 151 -12.88 1.66 -3.24
CA VAL A 151 -12.21 1.98 -1.97
C VAL A 151 -10.71 1.99 -2.21
N LEU A 152 -10.06 3.09 -1.84
CA LEU A 152 -8.63 3.29 -1.99
C LEU A 152 -7.96 3.38 -0.61
N LEU A 153 -7.12 2.40 -0.32
CA LEU A 153 -6.35 2.30 0.91
C LEU A 153 -4.93 2.85 0.73
N GLY A 154 -4.28 3.15 1.85
CA GLY A 154 -2.86 3.53 1.87
C GLY A 154 -2.42 3.98 3.25
N ASP A 155 -1.12 3.96 3.49
CA ASP A 155 -0.53 4.37 4.77
C ASP A 155 -0.66 5.88 5.07
N PRO A 156 -0.42 6.33 6.31
CA PRO A 156 -0.34 7.75 6.61
C PRO A 156 0.67 8.47 5.70
N GLY A 157 0.26 9.58 5.08
CA GLY A 157 1.12 10.32 4.14
C GLY A 157 1.25 9.72 2.73
N SER A 158 0.58 8.61 2.43
CA SER A 158 0.65 7.93 1.11
C SER A 158 0.03 8.71 -0.06
N GLY A 159 -0.50 9.93 0.16
CA GLY A 159 -1.07 10.76 -0.90
C GLY A 159 -2.54 10.53 -1.26
N LYS A 160 -3.32 9.80 -0.44
CA LYS A 160 -4.77 9.56 -0.68
C LYS A 160 -5.56 10.86 -0.89
N SER A 161 -5.54 11.75 0.11
CA SER A 161 -6.20 13.06 0.04
C SER A 161 -5.65 13.92 -1.09
N THR A 162 -4.33 13.86 -1.32
CA THR A 162 -3.65 14.58 -2.41
C THR A 162 -4.17 14.17 -3.78
N LEU A 163 -4.36 12.86 -4.03
CA LEU A 163 -4.94 12.32 -5.25
C LEU A 163 -6.38 12.82 -5.46
N LEU A 164 -7.22 12.78 -4.41
CA LEU A 164 -8.61 13.25 -4.51
C LEU A 164 -8.67 14.76 -4.79
N ARG A 165 -7.80 15.55 -4.15
CA ARG A 165 -7.69 17.01 -4.38
C ARG A 165 -7.21 17.33 -5.78
N PHE A 166 -6.17 16.65 -6.28
CA PHE A 166 -5.69 16.84 -7.64
C PHE A 166 -6.78 16.51 -8.68
N LEU A 167 -7.49 15.39 -8.51
CA LEU A 167 -8.60 15.02 -9.38
C LEU A 167 -9.74 16.06 -9.32
N THR A 168 -10.08 16.54 -8.12
CA THR A 168 -11.06 17.62 -7.94
C THR A 168 -10.64 18.89 -8.65
N HIS A 169 -9.35 19.26 -8.55
CA HIS A 169 -8.79 20.44 -9.20
C HIS A 169 -8.94 20.37 -10.73
N CYS A 170 -8.40 19.31 -11.34
CA CYS A 170 -8.41 19.16 -12.79
C CYS A 170 -9.82 19.10 -13.37
N LEU A 171 -10.75 18.38 -12.72
CA LEU A 171 -12.13 18.28 -13.20
C LEU A 171 -12.91 19.59 -13.02
N ALA A 172 -12.71 20.30 -11.91
CA ALA A 172 -13.34 21.61 -11.71
C ALA A 172 -12.82 22.64 -12.71
N GLN A 173 -11.51 22.65 -12.99
CA GLN A 173 -10.91 23.52 -14.00
C GLN A 173 -11.38 23.17 -15.42
N HIS A 174 -11.48 21.88 -15.75
CA HIS A 174 -12.03 21.43 -17.03
C HIS A 174 -13.49 21.91 -17.20
N ALA A 175 -14.31 21.79 -16.16
CA ALA A 175 -15.69 22.25 -16.18
C ALA A 175 -15.83 23.78 -16.31
N LEU A 176 -14.85 24.56 -15.82
CA LEU A 176 -14.80 26.01 -15.93
C LEU A 176 -14.23 26.50 -17.27
N ALA A 177 -13.26 25.78 -17.82
CA ALA A 177 -12.56 26.11 -19.06
C ALA A 177 -12.27 24.84 -19.89
N PRO A 178 -13.30 24.30 -20.59
CA PRO A 178 -13.17 23.04 -21.35
C PRO A 178 -12.07 23.09 -22.41
N ASP A 179 -11.87 24.27 -23.03
CA ASP A 179 -10.89 24.50 -24.11
C ASP A 179 -9.43 24.35 -23.66
N LYS A 180 -9.17 24.36 -22.35
CA LYS A 180 -7.80 24.24 -21.79
C LYS A 180 -7.35 22.80 -21.56
N GLU A 181 -8.16 21.80 -21.94
CA GLU A 181 -7.81 20.38 -21.91
C GLU A 181 -7.22 19.88 -20.58
N TRP A 182 -7.71 20.40 -19.44
CA TRP A 182 -7.25 20.05 -18.09
C TRP A 182 -7.27 18.55 -17.76
N THR A 183 -8.10 17.76 -18.45
CA THR A 183 -8.14 16.30 -18.33
C THR A 183 -6.89 15.61 -18.88
N LYS A 184 -6.06 16.27 -19.70
CA LYS A 184 -4.77 15.73 -20.16
C LYS A 184 -3.73 15.59 -19.05
N LEU A 185 -3.87 16.37 -17.98
CA LEU A 185 -3.03 16.22 -16.78
C LEU A 185 -3.36 14.92 -16.02
N LEU A 186 -4.57 14.38 -16.21
CA LEU A 186 -5.02 13.12 -15.62
C LEU A 186 -4.62 11.94 -16.52
N ARG A 187 -3.33 11.65 -16.57
CA ARG A 187 -2.73 10.63 -17.43
C ARG A 187 -2.06 9.49 -16.67
N TRP A 188 -1.94 8.33 -17.32
CA TRP A 188 -1.24 7.16 -16.80
C TRP A 188 -0.64 6.33 -17.94
N THR A 189 0.37 5.52 -17.65
CA THR A 189 0.89 4.53 -18.59
C THR A 189 0.27 3.17 -18.34
N GLN A 190 -0.11 2.46 -19.40
CA GLN A 190 -0.64 1.11 -19.35
C GLN A 190 0.20 0.15 -20.21
N GLU A 191 0.47 -1.05 -19.71
CA GLU A 191 1.15 -2.08 -20.50
C GLU A 191 0.18 -2.73 -21.50
N LYS A 192 0.54 -2.78 -22.79
CA LYS A 192 -0.20 -3.59 -23.77
C LYS A 192 -0.04 -5.06 -23.41
N THR A 193 -1.16 -5.71 -23.09
CA THR A 193 -1.16 -7.16 -22.86
C THR A 193 -0.98 -7.87 -24.21
N PRO A 194 -0.06 -8.84 -24.35
CA PRO A 194 -0.03 -9.66 -25.56
C PRO A 194 -1.34 -10.45 -25.63
N THR A 195 -2.03 -10.34 -26.76
CA THR A 195 -3.24 -11.11 -27.05
C THR A 195 -2.85 -12.58 -27.19
N PHE A 196 -3.15 -13.39 -26.18
CA PHE A 196 -3.11 -14.85 -26.35
C PHE A 196 -4.31 -15.25 -27.19
N VAL A 197 -4.09 -15.46 -28.50
CA VAL A 197 -5.05 -16.16 -29.35
C VAL A 197 -5.10 -17.61 -28.87
N VAL A 198 -6.24 -18.03 -28.35
CA VAL A 198 -6.52 -19.45 -28.12
C VAL A 198 -6.74 -20.08 -29.50
N GLY A 199 -5.69 -20.67 -30.04
CA GLY A 199 -5.72 -21.41 -31.29
C GLY A 199 -4.38 -22.10 -31.51
N ASP A 200 -4.41 -23.42 -31.61
CA ASP A 200 -3.30 -24.34 -31.91
C ASP A 200 -2.14 -23.69 -32.66
N LEU A 201 -0.96 -23.56 -32.05
CA LEU A 201 0.28 -23.40 -32.81
C LEU A 201 1.50 -23.98 -32.08
N SER A 202 2.13 -24.93 -32.76
CA SER A 202 3.55 -25.25 -32.73
C SER A 202 4.41 -23.99 -32.76
N PRO A 203 5.56 -23.93 -32.06
CA PRO A 203 6.43 -22.77 -32.11
C PRO A 203 7.26 -22.77 -33.40
N SER A 204 7.16 -21.69 -34.19
CA SER A 204 8.23 -21.32 -35.13
C SER A 204 9.24 -20.44 -34.40
N GLU A 205 10.52 -20.73 -34.67
CA GLU A 205 11.70 -20.05 -34.14
C GLU A 205 11.73 -18.57 -34.51
N GLY A 206 12.11 -17.72 -33.56
CA GLY A 206 12.25 -16.29 -33.84
C GLY A 206 12.29 -15.44 -32.58
N ASP A 207 13.46 -15.39 -31.98
CA ASP A 207 13.90 -14.45 -30.95
C ASP A 207 13.43 -13.00 -31.19
N LYS A 208 12.55 -12.50 -30.32
CA LYS A 208 12.49 -11.10 -29.89
C LYS A 208 12.03 -11.07 -28.43
N SER A 209 12.90 -10.57 -27.55
CA SER A 209 12.56 -10.03 -26.24
C SER A 209 11.19 -9.33 -26.24
N PRO A 210 10.29 -9.55 -25.26
CA PRO A 210 9.04 -8.80 -25.22
C PRO A 210 9.37 -7.34 -24.91
N THR A 211 9.46 -6.52 -25.95
CA THR A 211 9.37 -5.07 -25.81
C THR A 211 7.98 -4.77 -25.26
N THR A 212 7.89 -4.45 -23.97
CA THR A 212 6.65 -3.95 -23.36
C THR A 212 6.28 -2.65 -24.03
N ASN A 213 5.36 -2.69 -25.00
CA ASN A 213 4.76 -1.48 -25.55
C ASN A 213 3.89 -0.86 -24.46
N LYS A 214 4.40 0.18 -23.79
CA LYS A 214 3.61 1.02 -22.88
C LYS A 214 2.84 2.04 -23.70
N GLU A 215 1.56 2.19 -23.42
CA GLU A 215 0.70 3.22 -24.03
C GLU A 215 0.37 4.27 -22.99
N GLU A 216 0.39 5.54 -23.38
CA GLU A 216 -0.06 6.65 -22.54
C GLU A 216 -1.57 6.81 -22.69
N CYS A 217 -2.28 6.68 -21.58
CA CYS A 217 -3.73 6.85 -21.50
C CYS A 217 -4.05 8.15 -20.77
N HIS A 218 -5.21 8.73 -21.07
CA HIS A 218 -5.68 9.99 -20.49
C HIS A 218 -7.14 9.87 -20.03
N TRP A 219 -7.55 10.79 -19.17
CA TRP A 219 -8.93 10.84 -18.69
C TRP A 219 -9.89 11.28 -19.78
N THR A 220 -10.83 10.40 -20.14
CA THR A 220 -11.83 10.64 -21.20
C THR A 220 -13.20 11.07 -20.67
N MET A 221 -13.47 10.98 -19.36
CA MET A 221 -14.77 11.33 -18.78
C MET A 221 -14.87 12.81 -18.38
N GLY A 222 -14.72 13.74 -19.34
CA GLY A 222 -14.71 15.19 -19.08
C GLY A 222 -16.03 15.77 -18.52
N GLY A 223 -17.16 15.06 -18.68
CA GLY A 223 -18.48 15.56 -18.26
C GLY A 223 -18.85 15.39 -16.78
N LEU A 224 -17.96 14.85 -15.95
CA LEU A 224 -18.22 14.61 -14.52
C LEU A 224 -17.81 15.81 -13.66
N LEU A 225 -18.71 16.25 -12.78
CA LEU A 225 -18.39 17.29 -11.80
C LEU A 225 -17.91 16.70 -10.48
N PRO A 226 -16.80 17.21 -9.91
CA PRO A 226 -16.26 16.70 -8.66
C PRO A 226 -17.00 17.27 -7.44
N VAL A 227 -17.27 16.42 -6.45
CA VAL A 227 -17.74 16.83 -5.13
C VAL A 227 -16.87 16.16 -4.06
N LEU A 228 -16.03 16.96 -3.42
CA LEU A 228 -15.15 16.52 -2.32
C LEU A 228 -15.87 16.63 -0.98
N VAL A 229 -15.89 15.53 -0.23
CA VAL A 229 -16.51 15.39 1.10
C VAL A 229 -15.47 14.84 2.07
N GLU A 230 -15.16 15.60 3.12
CA GLU A 230 -14.39 15.10 4.26
C GLU A 230 -15.33 14.26 5.14
N LEU A 231 -15.06 12.96 5.28
CA LEU A 231 -15.99 12.04 5.93
C LEU A 231 -16.11 12.26 7.44
N ARG A 232 -15.08 12.83 8.08
CA ARG A 232 -15.17 13.27 9.46
C ARG A 232 -16.23 14.36 9.68
N ASP A 233 -16.36 15.29 8.72
CA ASP A 233 -17.30 16.41 8.81
C ASP A 233 -18.72 15.92 8.53
N PHE A 234 -18.87 14.96 7.62
CA PHE A 234 -20.13 14.24 7.41
C PHE A 234 -20.58 13.50 8.68
N ALA A 235 -19.68 12.74 9.30
CA ALA A 235 -19.96 11.98 10.51
C ALA A 235 -20.35 12.87 11.70
N ALA A 236 -19.84 14.09 11.77
CA ALA A 236 -20.19 15.05 12.81
C ALA A 236 -21.63 15.60 12.71
N THR A 237 -22.35 15.32 11.61
CA THR A 237 -23.75 15.73 11.42
C THR A 237 -24.71 14.56 11.63
N PRO A 238 -25.97 14.78 12.07
CA PRO A 238 -26.96 13.72 12.12
C PRO A 238 -27.29 13.19 10.71
N PHE A 239 -27.18 11.88 10.49
CA PHE A 239 -27.54 11.24 9.22
C PHE A 239 -28.19 9.86 9.45
N ALA A 240 -28.99 9.41 8.47
CA ALA A 240 -29.58 8.08 8.46
C ALA A 240 -28.66 7.09 7.70
N PRO A 241 -28.07 6.07 8.36
CA PRO A 241 -27.02 5.24 7.77
C PRO A 241 -27.42 4.48 6.50
N HIS A 242 -28.68 4.06 6.39
CA HIS A 242 -29.15 3.29 5.22
C HIS A 242 -29.83 4.17 4.16
N SER A 243 -29.83 5.50 4.33
CA SER A 243 -30.53 6.37 3.39
C SER A 243 -29.67 6.67 2.17
N PRO A 244 -30.15 6.41 0.93
CA PRO A 244 -29.45 6.79 -0.28
C PRO A 244 -29.32 8.31 -0.45
N THR A 245 -30.05 9.09 0.36
CA THR A 245 -30.01 10.56 0.33
C THR A 245 -29.15 11.17 1.44
N ALA A 246 -28.64 10.40 2.40
CA ALA A 246 -27.94 10.95 3.58
C ALA A 246 -26.71 11.80 3.21
N VAL A 247 -25.81 11.25 2.38
CA VAL A 247 -24.61 11.97 1.90
C VAL A 247 -25.01 13.19 1.08
N TRP A 248 -26.08 13.08 0.28
CA TRP A 248 -26.58 14.20 -0.52
C TRP A 248 -27.16 15.34 0.33
N GLN A 249 -27.94 15.02 1.36
CA GLN A 249 -28.48 15.99 2.31
C GLN A 249 -27.37 16.77 3.01
N TYR A 250 -26.28 16.08 3.39
CA TYR A 250 -25.09 16.74 3.91
C TYR A 250 -24.45 17.70 2.89
N ILE A 251 -24.25 17.26 1.64
CA ILE A 251 -23.69 18.10 0.57
C ILE A 251 -24.54 19.36 0.37
N GLU A 252 -25.87 19.22 0.30
CA GLU A 252 -26.80 20.34 0.16
C GLU A 252 -26.67 21.32 1.34
N ASN A 253 -26.74 20.82 2.57
CA ASN A 253 -26.64 21.67 3.77
C ASN A 253 -25.30 22.42 3.82
N ARG A 254 -24.20 21.75 3.46
CA ARG A 254 -22.87 22.37 3.38
C ARG A 254 -22.82 23.46 2.32
N LEU A 255 -23.34 23.20 1.11
CA LEU A 255 -23.34 24.19 0.03
C LEU A 255 -24.12 25.45 0.42
N ARG A 256 -25.28 25.30 1.08
CA ARG A 256 -26.06 26.44 1.59
C ARG A 256 -25.31 27.21 2.67
N ALA A 257 -24.68 26.51 3.62
CA ALA A 257 -23.89 27.15 4.68
C ALA A 257 -22.68 27.92 4.13
N GLU A 258 -22.11 27.48 3.01
CA GLU A 258 -21.00 28.16 2.32
C GLU A 258 -21.47 29.26 1.33
N GLY A 259 -22.79 29.52 1.23
CA GLY A 259 -23.36 30.57 0.38
C GLY A 259 -23.51 30.18 -1.09
N PHE A 260 -23.59 28.88 -1.41
CA PHE A 260 -23.78 28.34 -2.76
C PHE A 260 -25.21 27.85 -3.01
N ASP A 261 -26.23 28.48 -2.42
CA ASP A 261 -27.64 28.10 -2.56
C ASP A 261 -28.11 27.94 -4.01
N GLU A 262 -27.65 28.82 -4.91
CA GLU A 262 -27.99 28.79 -6.33
C GLU A 262 -27.43 27.57 -7.08
N ALA A 263 -26.34 26.98 -6.59
CA ALA A 263 -25.72 25.80 -7.18
C ALA A 263 -26.51 24.51 -6.85
N VAL A 264 -27.22 24.48 -5.72
CA VAL A 264 -27.87 23.27 -5.18
C VAL A 264 -28.85 22.65 -6.17
N PRO A 265 -29.82 23.37 -6.77
CA PRO A 265 -30.78 22.75 -7.69
C PRO A 265 -30.11 22.16 -8.93
N ALA A 266 -29.10 22.84 -9.47
CA ALA A 266 -28.35 22.39 -10.64
C ALA A 266 -27.50 21.16 -10.33
N LEU A 267 -26.74 21.15 -9.23
CA LEU A 267 -25.98 19.98 -8.79
C LEU A 267 -26.89 18.80 -8.47
N HIS A 268 -28.09 19.04 -7.92
CA HIS A 268 -29.07 17.99 -7.66
C HIS A 268 -29.60 17.34 -8.95
N ALA A 269 -29.88 18.15 -9.98
CA ALA A 269 -30.28 17.66 -11.30
C ALA A 269 -29.16 16.81 -11.93
N LEU A 270 -27.91 17.29 -11.86
CA LEU A 270 -26.73 16.57 -12.34
C LEU A 270 -26.50 15.26 -11.56
N ALA A 271 -26.74 15.25 -10.24
CA ALA A 271 -26.69 14.04 -9.42
C ALA A 271 -27.69 12.99 -9.89
N ARG A 272 -28.94 13.38 -10.19
CA ARG A 272 -29.95 12.44 -10.71
C ARG A 272 -29.60 11.88 -12.09
N GLN A 273 -28.78 12.59 -12.86
CA GLN A 273 -28.27 12.15 -14.16
C GLN A 273 -26.98 11.31 -14.06
N GLY A 274 -26.45 11.06 -12.85
CA GLY A 274 -25.20 10.33 -12.67
C GLY A 274 -23.93 11.11 -13.07
N ARG A 275 -24.01 12.45 -13.12
CA ARG A 275 -22.92 13.32 -13.59
C ARG A 275 -21.95 13.77 -12.49
N LEU A 276 -22.06 13.22 -11.27
CA LEU A 276 -21.14 13.54 -10.18
C LEU A 276 -20.09 12.44 -9.98
N LEU A 277 -18.89 12.89 -9.62
CA LEU A 277 -17.84 12.08 -9.00
C LEU A 277 -17.70 12.51 -7.54
N LEU A 278 -18.21 11.67 -6.64
CA LEU A 278 -18.12 11.88 -5.19
C LEU A 278 -16.76 11.39 -4.68
N LEU A 279 -16.00 12.30 -4.09
CA LEU A 279 -14.65 12.08 -3.59
C LEU A 279 -14.74 12.10 -2.06
N LEU A 280 -14.77 10.92 -1.45
CA LEU A 280 -15.08 10.72 -0.03
C LEU A 280 -13.80 10.46 0.75
N ASP A 281 -13.28 11.46 1.45
CA ASP A 281 -11.94 11.42 2.03
C ASP A 281 -11.95 11.09 3.53
N GLY A 282 -11.15 10.10 3.93
CA GLY A 282 -10.71 9.90 5.32
C GLY A 282 -11.68 9.13 6.22
N VAL A 283 -12.12 7.93 5.84
CA VAL A 283 -12.90 7.06 6.75
C VAL A 283 -12.15 6.79 8.07
N ASP A 284 -10.81 6.71 8.02
CA ASP A 284 -9.97 6.52 9.21
C ASP A 284 -9.93 7.72 10.17
N GLU A 285 -10.47 8.87 9.75
CA GLU A 285 -10.67 10.06 10.58
C GLU A 285 -12.05 10.09 11.25
N VAL A 286 -12.94 9.15 10.88
CA VAL A 286 -14.25 8.98 11.52
C VAL A 286 -14.08 8.21 12.84
N PRO A 287 -14.79 8.64 13.91
CA PRO A 287 -14.92 7.90 15.15
C PRO A 287 -15.26 6.41 14.96
N LEU A 288 -14.59 5.52 15.68
CA LEU A 288 -14.70 4.06 15.47
C LEU A 288 -16.15 3.55 15.50
N GLU A 289 -16.96 4.02 16.46
CA GLU A 289 -18.36 3.64 16.61
C GLU A 289 -19.27 4.10 15.45
N GLN A 290 -18.88 5.16 14.74
CA GLN A 290 -19.64 5.72 13.62
C GLN A 290 -19.19 5.18 12.26
N ARG A 291 -18.01 4.54 12.17
CA ARG A 291 -17.49 3.98 10.90
C ARG A 291 -18.46 3.02 10.22
N PRO A 292 -19.12 2.06 10.91
CA PRO A 292 -20.11 1.20 10.28
C PRO A 292 -21.27 1.99 9.67
N ALA A 293 -21.76 3.03 10.37
CA ALA A 293 -22.83 3.88 9.89
C ALA A 293 -22.42 4.71 8.66
N VAL A 294 -21.20 5.25 8.65
CA VAL A 294 -20.64 5.95 7.49
C VAL A 294 -20.48 5.01 6.30
N TRP A 295 -19.96 3.80 6.50
CA TRP A 295 -19.87 2.80 5.43
C TRP A 295 -21.23 2.40 4.87
N GLN A 296 -22.25 2.28 5.72
CA GLN A 296 -23.62 2.04 5.29
C GLN A 296 -24.15 3.20 4.43
N ALA A 297 -23.86 4.45 4.81
CA ALA A 297 -24.30 5.62 4.04
C ALA A 297 -23.59 5.69 2.67
N ILE A 298 -22.30 5.34 2.63
CA ILE A 298 -21.54 5.20 1.38
C ILE A 298 -22.09 4.05 0.54
N ALA A 299 -22.44 2.91 1.15
CA ALA A 299 -23.05 1.79 0.45
C ALA A 299 -24.38 2.21 -0.19
N ALA A 300 -25.21 2.96 0.54
CA ALA A 300 -26.51 3.42 0.11
C ALA A 300 -26.47 4.37 -1.11
N LEU A 301 -25.34 5.04 -1.38
CA LEU A 301 -25.13 5.77 -2.65
C LEU A 301 -25.25 4.87 -3.89
N SER A 302 -25.11 3.55 -3.70
CA SER A 302 -25.26 2.56 -4.76
C SER A 302 -26.72 2.19 -5.04
N GLU A 303 -27.65 2.81 -4.32
CA GLU A 303 -29.08 2.55 -4.36
C GLU A 303 -29.86 3.86 -4.55
N GLY A 304 -31.15 3.74 -4.92
CA GLY A 304 -32.04 4.90 -4.99
C GLY A 304 -31.73 5.91 -6.11
N PRO A 305 -32.12 7.19 -5.97
CA PRO A 305 -32.18 8.15 -7.07
C PRO A 305 -30.82 8.65 -7.56
N TYR A 306 -29.72 8.30 -6.89
CA TYR A 306 -28.36 8.77 -7.19
C TYR A 306 -27.40 7.64 -7.58
N LEU A 307 -27.91 6.43 -7.84
CA LEU A 307 -27.12 5.20 -8.03
C LEU A 307 -26.10 5.26 -9.18
N GLU A 308 -26.37 6.12 -10.17
CA GLU A 308 -25.58 6.30 -11.38
C GLU A 308 -24.31 7.14 -11.16
N ASN A 309 -24.20 7.84 -10.03
CA ASN A 309 -23.01 8.63 -9.71
C ASN A 309 -21.83 7.73 -9.37
N ARG A 310 -20.63 8.24 -9.65
CA ARG A 310 -19.39 7.57 -9.30
C ARG A 310 -18.92 8.02 -7.93
N TRP A 311 -18.22 7.14 -7.23
CA TRP A 311 -17.59 7.50 -5.97
C TRP A 311 -16.28 6.77 -5.73
N VAL A 312 -15.38 7.45 -5.03
CA VAL A 312 -14.16 6.87 -4.46
C VAL A 312 -14.09 7.24 -2.98
N ALA A 313 -13.84 6.24 -2.13
CA ALA A 313 -13.66 6.43 -0.69
C ALA A 313 -12.24 6.08 -0.26
N THR A 314 -11.63 6.87 0.61
CA THR A 314 -10.26 6.62 1.11
C THR A 314 -10.24 6.18 2.57
N CYS A 315 -9.30 5.30 2.93
CA CYS A 315 -9.09 4.86 4.32
C CYS A 315 -7.62 4.43 4.56
N ARG A 316 -7.14 4.49 5.80
CA ARG A 316 -5.87 3.84 6.19
C ARG A 316 -6.00 2.31 6.18
N ILE A 317 -4.93 1.62 5.77
CA ILE A 317 -4.90 0.15 5.66
C ILE A 317 -5.30 -0.52 6.98
N LEU A 318 -4.73 -0.07 8.10
CA LEU A 318 -4.98 -0.68 9.42
C LEU A 318 -6.32 -0.30 10.04
N SER A 319 -6.91 0.82 9.60
CA SER A 319 -8.23 1.27 10.04
C SER A 319 -9.37 0.68 9.19
N PHE A 320 -9.04 -0.04 8.11
CA PHE A 320 -10.02 -0.61 7.21
C PHE A 320 -10.50 -1.99 7.69
N ALA A 321 -11.79 -2.07 8.01
CA ALA A 321 -12.48 -3.32 8.30
C ALA A 321 -13.31 -3.77 7.09
N ALA A 322 -12.87 -4.82 6.39
CA ALA A 322 -13.56 -5.31 5.20
C ALA A 322 -15.01 -5.80 5.47
N ALA A 323 -15.31 -6.18 6.71
CA ALA A 323 -16.66 -6.59 7.12
C ALA A 323 -17.66 -5.40 7.20
N GLU A 324 -17.15 -4.19 7.41
CA GLU A 324 -17.95 -2.96 7.50
C GLU A 324 -18.14 -2.29 6.13
N ALA A 325 -17.15 -2.43 5.25
CA ALA A 325 -17.16 -1.81 3.93
C ALA A 325 -18.22 -2.43 2.99
N PRO A 326 -18.71 -1.67 1.99
CA PRO A 326 -19.72 -2.15 1.04
C PRO A 326 -19.25 -3.41 0.29
N LYS A 327 -20.08 -4.47 0.31
CA LYS A 327 -19.77 -5.75 -0.36
C LYS A 327 -19.67 -5.58 -1.88
N GLY A 328 -18.76 -6.32 -2.51
CA GLY A 328 -18.58 -6.32 -3.97
C GLY A 328 -17.89 -5.08 -4.54
N VAL A 329 -17.58 -4.07 -3.71
CA VAL A 329 -16.81 -2.91 -4.15
C VAL A 329 -15.32 -3.26 -4.24
N PRO A 330 -14.65 -2.94 -5.37
CA PRO A 330 -13.21 -3.12 -5.46
C PRO A 330 -12.45 -2.29 -4.42
N VAL A 331 -11.53 -2.94 -3.72
CA VAL A 331 -10.55 -2.29 -2.84
C VAL A 331 -9.18 -2.30 -3.54
N GLN A 332 -8.45 -1.19 -3.50
CA GLN A 332 -7.09 -1.07 -4.02
C GLN A 332 -6.22 -0.35 -2.99
N THR A 333 -4.93 -0.64 -2.95
CA THR A 333 -3.98 0.06 -2.07
C THR A 333 -2.96 0.83 -2.87
N LEU A 334 -2.82 2.12 -2.56
CA LEU A 334 -1.74 2.97 -3.07
C LEU A 334 -0.39 2.35 -2.69
N GLN A 335 0.45 2.17 -3.69
CA GLN A 335 1.82 1.69 -3.52
C GLN A 335 2.74 2.84 -3.10
N PRO A 336 3.86 2.55 -2.42
CA PRO A 336 4.91 3.53 -2.19
C PRO A 336 5.47 4.07 -3.52
N LEU A 337 6.05 5.27 -3.51
CA LEU A 337 6.70 5.85 -4.68
C LEU A 337 7.84 4.94 -5.13
N ASN A 338 7.86 4.57 -6.41
CA ASN A 338 9.02 3.90 -7.00
C ASN A 338 10.16 4.91 -7.27
N LYS A 339 11.34 4.40 -7.65
CA LYS A 339 12.54 5.23 -7.83
C LYS A 339 12.34 6.30 -8.91
N GLU A 340 11.67 5.96 -9.99
CA GLU A 340 11.38 6.87 -11.10
C GLU A 340 10.41 7.98 -10.65
N GLN A 341 9.38 7.63 -9.89
CA GLN A 341 8.42 8.58 -9.31
C GLN A 341 9.06 9.52 -8.28
N ILE A 342 9.98 9.01 -7.45
CA ILE A 342 10.78 9.83 -6.52
C ILE A 342 11.62 10.84 -7.30
N ASP A 343 12.36 10.39 -8.31
CA ASP A 343 13.22 11.25 -9.11
C ASP A 343 12.42 12.31 -9.87
N GLN A 344 11.24 11.94 -10.38
CA GLN A 344 10.30 12.86 -11.04
C GLN A 344 9.80 13.93 -10.07
N PHE A 345 9.34 13.54 -8.88
CA PHE A 345 8.88 14.50 -7.85
C PHE A 345 9.98 15.51 -7.51
N ILE A 346 11.19 15.03 -7.22
CA ILE A 346 12.33 15.88 -6.84
C ILE A 346 12.66 16.86 -7.97
N SER A 347 12.67 16.38 -9.22
CA SER A 347 12.97 17.20 -10.39
C SER A 347 11.90 18.29 -10.61
N SER A 348 10.62 17.93 -10.50
CA SER A 348 9.52 18.89 -10.57
C SER A 348 9.60 19.93 -9.45
N TRP A 349 9.84 19.51 -8.20
CA TRP A 349 9.93 20.40 -7.04
C TRP A 349 10.98 21.50 -7.23
N TYR A 350 12.23 21.13 -7.49
CA TYR A 350 13.31 22.10 -7.68
C TYR A 350 13.21 22.85 -9.01
N GLY A 351 12.58 22.26 -10.03
CA GLY A 351 12.24 22.93 -11.28
C GLY A 351 11.33 24.13 -11.03
N VAL A 352 10.25 23.93 -10.28
CA VAL A 352 9.33 25.03 -9.91
C VAL A 352 10.04 26.10 -9.11
N LEU A 353 10.86 25.74 -8.11
CA LEU A 353 11.62 26.72 -7.33
C LEU A 353 12.59 27.56 -8.19
N ALA A 354 13.14 26.98 -9.26
CA ALA A 354 13.96 27.72 -10.20
C ALA A 354 13.12 28.66 -11.10
N GLU A 355 11.96 28.19 -11.57
CA GLU A 355 11.04 28.96 -12.40
C GLU A 355 10.43 30.16 -11.65
N THR A 356 10.11 29.99 -10.37
CA THR A 356 9.57 31.05 -9.51
C THR A 356 10.64 32.02 -8.99
N GLY A 357 11.92 31.71 -9.24
CA GLY A 357 13.06 32.51 -8.81
C GLY A 357 13.37 32.39 -7.30
N GLU A 358 12.82 31.39 -6.62
CA GLU A 358 13.16 31.08 -5.23
C GLU A 358 14.57 30.51 -5.08
N LEU A 359 15.04 29.77 -6.10
CA LEU A 359 16.40 29.25 -6.18
C LEU A 359 17.04 29.61 -7.53
N GLY A 360 18.35 29.85 -7.52
CA GLY A 360 19.11 29.97 -8.76
C GLY A 360 19.11 28.63 -9.52
N ALA A 361 19.02 28.66 -10.85
CA ALA A 361 18.92 27.45 -11.67
C ALA A 361 20.09 26.45 -11.46
N GLU A 362 21.29 26.93 -11.17
CA GLU A 362 22.44 26.08 -10.84
C GLU A 362 22.29 25.41 -9.47
N GLN A 363 21.86 26.19 -8.46
CA GLN A 363 21.58 25.69 -7.12
C GLN A 363 20.46 24.65 -7.14
N ALA A 364 19.37 24.91 -7.87
CA ALA A 364 18.28 23.96 -8.06
C ALA A 364 18.78 22.62 -8.65
N ARG A 365 19.60 22.66 -9.72
CA ARG A 365 20.22 21.45 -10.30
C ARG A 365 21.09 20.69 -9.30
N GLN A 366 21.89 21.41 -8.52
CA GLN A 366 22.74 20.79 -7.50
C GLN A 366 21.90 20.10 -6.41
N MET A 367 20.86 20.77 -5.92
CA MET A 367 19.98 20.23 -4.87
C MET A 367 19.15 19.03 -5.36
N THR A 368 18.68 19.05 -6.61
CA THR A 368 18.05 17.90 -7.27
C THR A 368 18.96 16.67 -7.21
N GLY A 369 20.20 16.79 -7.68
CA GLY A 369 21.15 15.66 -7.69
C GLY A 369 21.50 15.16 -6.29
N GLN A 370 21.63 16.08 -5.32
CA GLN A 370 21.87 15.72 -3.92
C GLN A 370 20.68 14.96 -3.31
N LEU A 371 19.44 15.40 -3.53
CA LEU A 371 18.25 14.74 -2.97
C LEU A 371 18.01 13.38 -3.58
N GLN A 372 18.15 13.25 -4.91
CA GLN A 372 18.02 11.96 -5.61
C GLN A 372 19.05 10.95 -5.08
N THR A 373 20.29 11.40 -4.86
CA THR A 373 21.34 10.56 -4.27
C THR A 373 21.02 10.20 -2.82
N ALA A 374 20.53 11.15 -2.02
CA ALA A 374 20.17 10.93 -0.62
C ALA A 374 18.98 9.97 -0.49
N ALA A 375 17.94 10.13 -1.31
CA ALA A 375 16.73 9.30 -1.34
C ALA A 375 17.00 7.83 -1.68
N ARG A 376 18.14 7.51 -2.29
CA ARG A 376 18.55 6.12 -2.58
C ARG A 376 19.38 5.49 -1.46
N ARG A 377 19.74 6.23 -0.41
CA ARG A 377 20.49 5.68 0.73
C ARG A 377 19.59 4.74 1.54
N PRO A 378 20.07 3.58 2.01
CA PRO A 378 19.22 2.58 2.69
C PRO A 378 18.40 3.10 3.87
N ARG A 379 18.88 4.13 4.58
CA ARG A 379 18.16 4.75 5.71
C ARG A 379 17.06 5.73 5.29
N LEU A 380 17.28 6.45 4.19
CA LEU A 380 16.38 7.48 3.70
C LEU A 380 15.39 6.97 2.66
N GLN A 381 15.72 5.88 1.95
CA GLN A 381 14.85 5.31 0.93
C GLN A 381 13.45 4.98 1.45
N PRO A 382 13.27 4.29 2.60
CA PRO A 382 11.93 4.02 3.11
C PRO A 382 11.14 5.30 3.47
N LEU A 383 11.83 6.42 3.76
CA LEU A 383 11.19 7.71 3.98
C LEU A 383 10.80 8.36 2.64
N ALA A 384 11.68 8.33 1.65
CA ALA A 384 11.45 8.90 0.33
C ALA A 384 10.32 8.20 -0.45
N GLU A 385 10.07 6.92 -0.18
CA GLU A 385 8.96 6.16 -0.76
C GLU A 385 7.57 6.68 -0.30
N ASN A 386 7.50 7.45 0.78
CA ASN A 386 6.28 8.09 1.26
C ASN A 386 6.19 9.55 0.74
N PRO A 387 5.18 9.92 -0.08
CA PRO A 387 5.09 11.26 -0.68
C PRO A 387 5.14 12.42 0.32
N MET A 388 4.51 12.28 1.48
CA MET A 388 4.53 13.32 2.52
C MET A 388 5.94 13.50 3.09
N LEU A 389 6.63 12.39 3.42
CA LEU A 389 7.99 12.44 3.92
C LEU A 389 8.98 12.95 2.86
N LEU A 390 8.83 12.55 1.59
CA LEU A 390 9.64 13.08 0.49
C LEU A 390 9.47 14.59 0.32
N THR A 391 8.24 15.09 0.48
CA THR A 391 7.98 16.53 0.47
C THR A 391 8.66 17.22 1.66
N ILE A 392 8.62 16.62 2.85
CA ILE A 392 9.34 17.14 4.03
C ILE A 392 10.86 17.12 3.79
N MET A 393 11.41 16.07 3.19
CA MET A 393 12.84 16.00 2.84
C MET A 393 13.20 17.12 1.87
N ALA A 394 12.43 17.32 0.80
CA ALA A 394 12.66 18.42 -0.13
C ALA A 394 12.62 19.79 0.57
N LEU A 395 11.64 20.02 1.45
CA LEU A 395 11.52 21.25 2.24
C LEU A 395 12.74 21.43 3.18
N VAL A 396 13.06 20.44 4.00
CA VAL A 396 14.15 20.51 4.98
C VAL A 396 15.49 20.71 4.27
N GLN A 397 15.75 20.02 3.16
CA GLN A 397 16.98 20.24 2.40
C GLN A 397 17.04 21.65 1.81
N THR A 398 15.93 22.16 1.26
CA THR A 398 15.84 23.51 0.69
C THR A 398 16.29 24.57 1.70
N TYR A 399 15.94 24.42 2.98
CA TYR A 399 16.17 25.45 4.00
C TYR A 399 17.32 25.17 4.98
N HIS A 400 17.61 23.91 5.29
CA HIS A 400 18.69 23.50 6.19
C HIS A 400 19.94 23.00 5.47
N GLY A 401 19.87 22.69 4.17
CA GLY A 401 20.98 22.16 3.36
C GLY A 401 21.37 20.71 3.65
N THR A 402 21.18 20.22 4.88
CA THR A 402 21.46 18.84 5.30
C THR A 402 20.20 18.08 5.70
N LEU A 403 20.16 16.78 5.41
CA LEU A 403 19.04 15.91 5.73
C LEU A 403 19.36 14.96 6.88
N PRO A 404 18.53 14.93 7.94
CA PRO A 404 18.59 13.87 8.94
C PRO A 404 18.19 12.51 8.34
N ASP A 405 18.87 11.44 8.75
CA ASP A 405 18.55 10.07 8.35
C ASP A 405 17.34 9.51 9.12
N GLU A 406 17.03 10.07 10.30
CA GLU A 406 15.99 9.56 11.19
C GLU A 406 14.67 10.32 11.06
N ARG A 407 13.56 9.57 10.91
CA ARG A 407 12.21 10.10 10.73
C ARG A 407 11.81 11.12 11.81
N ALA A 408 12.13 10.88 13.08
CA ALA A 408 11.81 11.79 14.19
C ALA A 408 12.58 13.13 14.07
N ARG A 409 13.84 13.10 13.62
CA ARG A 409 14.63 14.31 13.37
C ARG A 409 14.17 15.05 12.12
N LEU A 410 13.71 14.32 11.11
CA LEU A 410 13.13 14.93 9.92
C LEU A 410 11.85 15.72 10.27
N TYR A 411 10.96 15.15 11.09
CA TYR A 411 9.81 15.89 11.61
C TYR A 411 10.22 17.06 12.51
N GLN A 412 11.23 16.88 13.37
CA GLN A 412 11.78 17.96 14.17
C GLN A 412 12.27 19.10 13.29
N ALA A 413 13.14 18.84 12.32
CA ALA A 413 13.68 19.83 11.41
C ALA A 413 12.58 20.52 10.61
N CYS A 414 11.54 19.79 10.22
CA CYS A 414 10.37 20.36 9.58
C CYS A 414 9.60 21.31 10.51
N VAL A 415 9.24 20.87 11.72
CA VAL A 415 8.59 21.72 12.73
C VAL A 415 9.46 22.94 13.05
N GLU A 416 10.77 22.75 13.22
CA GLU A 416 11.74 23.83 13.38
C GLU A 416 11.72 24.75 12.17
N THR A 417 11.70 24.27 10.92
CA THR A 417 11.56 25.13 9.72
C THR A 417 10.29 26.00 9.81
N LEU A 418 9.17 25.41 10.24
CA LEU A 418 7.89 26.11 10.44
C LEU A 418 7.93 27.12 11.58
N LEU A 419 8.71 26.81 12.60
CA LEU A 419 9.02 27.68 13.73
C LEU A 419 10.16 28.67 13.42
N LEU A 420 10.96 28.47 12.37
CA LEU A 420 12.07 29.33 11.96
C LEU A 420 11.62 30.42 10.99
N ARG A 421 10.42 30.29 10.39
CA ARG A 421 9.64 31.39 9.80
C ARG A 421 9.57 32.63 10.73
N TRP A 422 9.90 32.46 12.00
CA TRP A 422 9.76 33.41 13.10
C TRP A 422 10.95 34.37 13.24
N GLN A 423 12.14 34.06 12.69
CA GLN A 423 13.36 34.88 12.89
C GLN A 423 13.79 35.74 11.69
N ARG A 424 13.28 35.46 10.48
CA ARG A 424 13.84 35.99 9.22
C ARG A 424 13.02 37.06 8.50
N HIS A 425 11.95 37.62 9.09
CA HIS A 425 11.36 38.87 8.58
C HIS A 425 12.32 40.05 8.84
N LYS A 426 13.42 40.09 8.10
CA LYS A 426 14.07 41.33 7.69
C LYS A 426 13.31 41.88 6.51
N GLU A 427 12.88 43.13 6.66
CA GLU A 427 12.66 44.11 5.59
C GLU A 427 11.47 43.87 4.66
N THR A 428 10.29 44.30 5.12
CA THR A 428 9.27 44.86 4.20
C THR A 428 8.86 46.25 4.68
N GLY A 429 9.63 47.25 4.28
CA GLY A 429 9.32 48.69 4.41
C GLY A 429 10.31 49.50 5.26
N PRO A 430 10.68 50.74 4.85
CA PRO A 430 11.47 51.63 5.69
C PRO A 430 10.60 52.12 6.86
N GLY A 431 10.91 51.69 8.09
CA GLY A 431 10.41 52.31 9.32
C GLY A 431 9.58 51.46 10.28
N ALA A 432 9.32 50.18 10.00
CA ALA A 432 8.66 49.28 10.95
C ALA A 432 9.53 48.05 11.24
N GLU A 433 10.36 48.13 12.28
CA GLU A 433 10.92 46.94 12.92
C GLU A 433 9.78 46.22 13.67
N MET A 434 9.36 45.03 13.22
CA MET A 434 8.47 44.18 14.03
C MET A 434 9.32 43.33 15.00
N PRO A 435 8.95 43.24 16.28
CA PRO A 435 9.66 42.41 17.25
C PRO A 435 9.50 40.91 16.94
N ASP A 436 10.52 40.13 17.33
CA ASP A 436 10.51 38.67 17.34
C ASP A 436 9.27 38.16 18.10
N VAL A 437 8.45 37.27 17.52
CA VAL A 437 7.25 36.71 18.18
C VAL A 437 7.60 36.03 19.50
N LEU A 438 8.79 35.43 19.61
CA LEU A 438 9.29 34.91 20.88
C LEU A 438 9.52 36.05 21.90
N ALA A 439 10.01 37.20 21.45
CA ALA A 439 10.14 38.40 22.27
C ALA A 439 8.77 39.05 22.61
N GLU A 440 7.82 39.09 21.67
CA GLU A 440 6.44 39.60 21.91
C GLU A 440 5.68 38.72 22.90
N LEU A 441 5.75 37.40 22.72
CA LEU A 441 5.19 36.42 23.66
C LEU A 441 6.03 36.31 24.95
N GLY A 442 7.26 36.82 24.95
CA GLY A 442 8.20 36.74 26.07
C GLY A 442 8.53 35.31 26.47
N VAL A 443 8.68 34.41 25.49
CA VAL A 443 8.97 32.98 25.69
C VAL A 443 10.13 32.54 24.79
N ASN A 444 10.80 31.46 25.16
CA ASN A 444 11.77 30.82 24.27
C ASN A 444 11.10 29.76 23.37
N GLN A 445 11.83 29.29 22.37
CA GLN A 445 11.38 28.27 21.43
C GLN A 445 10.89 26.99 22.15
N GLN A 446 11.57 26.55 23.20
CA GLN A 446 11.21 25.34 23.93
C GLN A 446 9.86 25.46 24.65
N GLN A 447 9.55 26.63 25.22
CA GLN A 447 8.26 26.89 25.88
C GLN A 447 7.11 26.86 24.88
N LEU A 448 7.32 27.43 23.71
CA LEU A 448 6.36 27.38 22.63
C LEU A 448 6.15 25.96 22.09
N GLU A 449 7.23 25.21 21.86
CA GLU A 449 7.13 23.82 21.42
C GLU A 449 6.30 22.99 22.41
N ARG A 450 6.52 23.17 23.73
CA ARG A 450 5.73 22.50 24.77
C ARG A 450 4.25 22.87 24.72
N LEU A 451 3.93 24.13 24.43
CA LEU A 451 2.55 24.57 24.20
C LEU A 451 1.93 23.82 23.00
N LEU A 452 2.62 23.76 21.87
CA LEU A 452 2.17 23.02 20.68
C LEU A 452 2.03 21.52 20.93
N TRP A 453 2.94 20.92 21.70
CA TRP A 453 2.88 19.51 22.09
C TRP A 453 1.61 19.22 22.89
N GLU A 454 1.25 20.07 23.86
CA GLU A 454 0.03 19.87 24.66
C GLU A 454 -1.24 20.04 23.81
N ILE A 455 -1.29 21.04 22.93
CA ILE A 455 -2.39 21.22 21.97
C ILE A 455 -2.54 19.96 21.11
N ALA A 456 -1.45 19.47 20.51
CA ALA A 456 -1.47 18.27 19.67
C ALA A 456 -1.90 17.01 20.44
N TRP A 457 -1.40 16.84 21.66
CA TRP A 457 -1.80 15.75 22.55
C TRP A 457 -3.31 15.78 22.80
N LYS A 458 -3.89 16.95 23.12
CA LYS A 458 -5.34 17.05 23.37
C LYS A 458 -6.18 16.79 22.13
N ALA A 459 -5.80 17.34 20.96
CA ALA A 459 -6.46 17.05 19.68
C ALA A 459 -6.47 15.54 19.42
N HIS A 460 -5.31 14.91 19.60
CA HIS A 460 -5.13 13.49 19.36
C HIS A 460 -5.91 12.64 20.35
N SER A 461 -5.90 12.97 21.64
CA SER A 461 -6.68 12.26 22.66
C SER A 461 -8.19 12.36 22.45
N ARG A 462 -8.73 13.49 21.97
CA ARG A 462 -10.17 13.60 21.65
C ARG A 462 -10.55 12.63 20.53
N ALA A 463 -9.80 12.66 19.43
CA ALA A 463 -10.02 11.78 18.29
C ALA A 463 -9.83 10.30 18.65
N ALA A 464 -8.78 10.00 19.42
CA ALA A 464 -8.39 8.63 19.73
C ALA A 464 -9.18 8.00 20.89
N ASP A 465 -9.52 8.78 21.92
CA ASP A 465 -10.06 8.26 23.20
C ASP A 465 -11.55 8.57 23.38
N ARG A 466 -12.00 9.77 22.96
CA ARG A 466 -13.39 10.21 23.13
C ARG A 466 -14.26 9.94 21.91
N GLN A 467 -13.66 9.47 20.81
CA GLN A 467 -14.37 9.22 19.56
C GLN A 467 -15.06 10.51 19.05
N GLU A 468 -14.41 11.65 19.30
CA GLU A 468 -14.85 12.99 18.87
C GLU A 468 -14.03 13.45 17.64
N SER A 469 -14.38 14.60 17.05
CA SER A 469 -13.50 15.23 16.04
C SER A 469 -12.12 15.55 16.65
N ALA A 470 -11.07 15.48 15.82
CA ALA A 470 -9.73 15.96 16.18
C ALA A 470 -9.66 17.49 16.35
N ASP A 471 -10.74 18.20 16.03
CA ASP A 471 -10.87 19.64 16.21
C ASP A 471 -10.84 20.04 17.70
N ILE A 472 -10.16 21.14 18.02
CA ILE A 472 -10.07 21.70 19.36
C ILE A 472 -10.82 23.02 19.42
N ALA A 473 -11.72 23.17 20.40
CA ALA A 473 -12.40 24.43 20.63
C ALA A 473 -11.42 25.58 20.93
N GLU A 474 -11.69 26.78 20.40
CA GLU A 474 -10.89 27.98 20.66
C GLU A 474 -10.66 28.22 22.15
N THR A 475 -11.70 28.04 22.97
CA THR A 475 -11.64 28.18 24.42
C THR A 475 -10.60 27.27 25.07
N GLU A 476 -10.40 26.06 24.53
CA GLU A 476 -9.41 25.12 25.03
C GLU A 476 -8.00 25.47 24.54
N VAL A 477 -7.83 25.84 23.25
CA VAL A 477 -6.54 26.34 22.73
C VAL A 477 -6.08 27.54 23.55
N MET A 478 -6.98 28.51 23.75
CA MET A 478 -6.77 29.70 24.57
C MET A 478 -6.43 29.36 26.02
N GLY A 479 -7.10 28.37 26.60
CA GLY A 479 -6.81 27.90 27.96
C GLY A 479 -5.40 27.32 28.11
N ILE A 480 -4.99 26.46 27.16
CA ILE A 480 -3.63 25.88 27.16
C ILE A 480 -2.60 26.97 26.94
N ALA A 481 -2.79 27.83 25.94
CA ALA A 481 -1.88 28.93 25.65
C ALA A 481 -1.75 29.88 26.84
N LYS A 482 -2.84 30.23 27.52
CA LYS A 482 -2.80 31.06 28.73
C LYS A 482 -2.02 30.40 29.87
N ASN A 483 -2.11 29.08 30.03
CA ASN A 483 -1.36 28.36 31.08
C ASN A 483 0.15 28.35 30.81
N HIS A 484 0.58 28.22 29.55
CA HIS A 484 2.01 28.24 29.18
C HIS A 484 2.59 29.66 29.10
N LEU A 485 1.81 30.62 28.61
CA LEU A 485 2.26 31.99 28.34
C LEU A 485 1.98 32.97 29.50
N GLY A 486 1.17 32.56 30.48
CA GLY A 486 0.84 33.32 31.69
C GLY A 486 -0.21 34.43 31.52
N SER A 487 -0.72 34.67 30.32
CA SER A 487 -1.71 35.73 30.03
C SER A 487 -2.63 35.37 28.88
N TYR A 488 -3.92 35.79 28.96
CA TYR A 488 -4.87 35.67 27.86
C TYR A 488 -4.48 36.51 26.65
N GLN A 489 -3.90 37.69 26.85
CA GLN A 489 -3.44 38.55 25.76
C GLN A 489 -2.37 37.86 24.90
N LYS A 490 -1.41 37.19 25.56
CA LYS A 490 -0.39 36.39 24.87
C LYS A 490 -0.97 35.15 24.20
N ALA A 491 -2.00 34.56 24.79
CA ALA A 491 -2.72 33.45 24.18
C ALA A 491 -3.45 33.87 22.89
N GLU A 492 -4.10 35.04 22.87
CA GLU A 492 -4.72 35.59 21.66
C GLU A 492 -3.68 35.85 20.57
N GLN A 493 -2.55 36.46 20.93
CA GLN A 493 -1.42 36.68 20.01
C GLN A 493 -0.90 35.36 19.42
N PHE A 494 -0.76 34.32 20.25
CA PHE A 494 -0.36 32.98 19.79
C PHE A 494 -1.38 32.37 18.81
N VAL A 495 -2.68 32.47 19.11
CA VAL A 495 -3.74 31.93 18.25
C VAL A 495 -3.78 32.65 16.92
N GLU A 496 -3.80 33.99 16.92
CA GLU A 496 -3.77 34.80 15.71
C GLU A 496 -2.54 34.47 14.84
N TYR A 497 -1.40 34.27 15.50
CA TYR A 497 -0.15 33.91 14.85
C TYR A 497 -0.19 32.53 14.18
N THR A 498 -0.61 31.50 14.92
CA THR A 498 -0.65 30.11 14.42
C THR A 498 -1.64 29.92 13.28
N GLU A 499 -2.70 30.75 13.23
CA GLU A 499 -3.70 30.74 12.19
C GLU A 499 -3.30 31.57 10.96
N ARG A 500 -2.93 32.84 11.13
CA ARG A 500 -2.71 33.76 9.99
C ARG A 500 -1.33 33.63 9.36
N ARG A 501 -0.33 33.23 10.15
CA ARG A 501 1.08 33.22 9.71
C ARG A 501 1.58 31.80 9.59
N ALA A 502 1.77 31.08 10.69
CA ALA A 502 2.42 29.76 10.63
C ALA A 502 1.55 28.65 9.99
N HIS A 503 0.23 28.87 9.91
CA HIS A 503 -0.75 27.86 9.47
C HIS A 503 -0.58 26.53 10.20
N LEU A 504 -0.06 26.52 11.43
CA LEU A 504 0.14 25.31 12.24
C LEU A 504 -1.17 24.88 12.92
N LEU A 505 -2.10 25.82 13.11
CA LEU A 505 -3.46 25.61 13.57
C LEU A 505 -4.38 26.40 12.66
N VAL A 506 -5.31 25.72 11.99
CA VAL A 506 -6.24 26.38 11.06
C VAL A 506 -7.61 26.47 11.72
N GLY A 507 -8.09 27.69 11.94
CA GLY A 507 -9.38 27.97 12.55
C GLY A 507 -10.53 27.85 11.55
N HIS A 508 -11.63 27.23 11.98
CA HIS A 508 -12.86 27.06 11.19
C HIS A 508 -14.10 27.15 12.11
N GLY A 509 -15.29 27.30 11.52
CA GLY A 509 -16.55 27.47 12.24
C GLY A 509 -16.95 28.96 12.41
N GLY A 510 -18.22 29.21 12.72
CA GLY A 510 -18.75 30.56 12.92
C GLY A 510 -18.26 31.22 14.22
N GLN A 511 -18.49 32.53 14.39
CA GLN A 511 -18.00 33.32 15.53
C GLN A 511 -18.35 32.78 16.93
N GLN A 512 -19.38 31.93 17.07
CA GLN A 512 -19.80 31.37 18.35
C GLN A 512 -19.32 29.92 18.62
N GLN A 513 -18.71 29.24 17.64
CA GLN A 513 -18.25 27.85 17.75
C GLN A 513 -16.94 27.63 16.98
N ARG A 514 -15.97 28.52 17.17
CA ARG A 514 -14.69 28.43 16.48
C ARG A 514 -13.85 27.27 17.00
N VAL A 515 -13.33 26.45 16.09
CA VAL A 515 -12.49 25.29 16.37
C VAL A 515 -11.21 25.33 15.53
N TYR A 516 -10.14 24.74 16.04
CA TYR A 516 -8.82 24.69 15.41
C TYR A 516 -8.41 23.26 15.10
N ARG A 517 -7.73 23.07 13.97
CA ARG A 517 -7.17 21.78 13.54
C ARG A 517 -5.73 21.91 13.06
N PHE A 518 -4.96 20.83 13.17
CA PHE A 518 -3.66 20.74 12.51
C PHE A 518 -3.83 20.56 10.98
N PRO A 519 -2.95 21.14 10.15
CA PRO A 519 -3.02 20.99 8.69
C PRO A 519 -2.93 19.56 8.19
N HIS A 520 -2.17 18.74 8.93
CA HIS A 520 -1.98 17.34 8.60
C HIS A 520 -1.87 16.52 9.88
N ARG A 521 -2.57 15.38 9.91
CA ARG A 521 -2.62 14.47 11.06
C ARG A 521 -1.24 13.97 11.50
N THR A 522 -0.29 13.83 10.57
CA THR A 522 1.09 13.44 10.89
C THR A 522 1.84 14.45 11.76
N PHE A 523 1.61 15.75 11.61
CA PHE A 523 2.22 16.75 12.50
C PHE A 523 1.58 16.70 13.89
N GLN A 524 0.26 16.52 13.94
CA GLN A 524 -0.45 16.28 15.19
C GLN A 524 0.11 15.04 15.91
N GLU A 525 0.29 13.92 15.20
CA GLU A 525 0.86 12.67 15.72
C GLU A 525 2.29 12.89 16.25
N TYR A 526 3.15 13.61 15.51
CA TYR A 526 4.52 13.90 15.95
C TYR A 526 4.59 14.83 17.17
N LEU A 527 3.81 15.91 17.20
CA LEU A 527 3.78 16.83 18.34
C LEU A 527 3.17 16.17 19.58
N ALA A 528 2.13 15.34 19.41
CA ALA A 528 1.60 14.49 20.47
C ALA A 528 2.66 13.48 20.96
N ALA A 529 3.48 12.92 20.06
CA ALA A 529 4.57 12.04 20.43
C ALA A 529 5.65 12.76 21.26
N CYS A 530 5.96 14.01 20.92
CA CYS A 530 6.85 14.85 21.73
C CYS A 530 6.29 15.10 23.13
N TYR A 531 4.98 15.36 23.25
CA TYR A 531 4.30 15.45 24.54
C TYR A 531 4.47 14.17 25.35
N VAL A 532 4.16 13.01 24.76
CA VAL A 532 4.26 11.69 25.38
C VAL A 532 5.69 11.38 25.84
N ALA A 533 6.68 11.62 24.97
CA ALA A 533 8.09 11.41 25.28
C ALA A 533 8.58 12.33 26.42
N SER A 534 8.05 13.55 26.52
CA SER A 534 8.42 14.52 27.56
C SER A 534 7.90 14.15 28.96
N GLN A 535 6.86 13.31 29.06
CA GLN A 535 6.30 12.91 30.35
C GLN A 535 7.31 12.12 31.17
N ARG A 536 7.42 12.42 32.48
CA ARG A 536 8.34 11.71 33.38
C ARG A 536 8.10 10.20 33.37
N ASP A 537 6.82 9.81 33.44
CA ASP A 537 6.38 8.41 33.53
C ASP A 537 5.98 7.82 32.16
N PHE A 538 6.76 8.08 31.10
CA PHE A 538 6.50 7.50 29.75
C PHE A 538 6.28 5.99 29.80
N SER A 539 7.10 5.26 30.57
CA SER A 539 7.02 3.80 30.70
C SER A 539 5.69 3.32 31.26
N ARG A 540 5.09 4.05 32.21
CA ARG A 540 3.76 3.72 32.77
C ARG A 540 2.61 4.19 31.87
N GLY A 541 2.83 5.21 31.05
CA GLY A 541 1.84 5.76 30.13
C GLY A 541 1.71 4.95 28.84
N ALA A 542 2.83 4.51 28.26
CA ALA A 542 2.88 3.82 26.97
C ALA A 542 1.97 2.58 26.88
N PRO A 543 1.88 1.69 27.89
CA PRO A 543 1.00 0.53 27.84
C PRO A 543 -0.48 0.92 27.78
N LYS A 544 -0.87 2.01 28.46
CA LYS A 544 -2.25 2.51 28.45
C LYS A 544 -2.64 3.03 27.07
N LEU A 545 -1.72 3.70 26.38
CA LEU A 545 -1.93 4.16 25.00
C LEU A 545 -1.94 2.99 24.02
N ALA A 546 -1.04 2.03 24.19
CA ALA A 546 -0.98 0.82 23.36
C ALA A 546 -2.27 -0.02 23.45
N GLN A 547 -2.93 -0.05 24.62
CA GLN A 547 -4.21 -0.74 24.81
C GLN A 547 -5.38 -0.10 24.03
N ARG A 548 -5.22 1.15 23.58
CA ARG A 548 -6.25 1.88 22.82
C ARG A 548 -6.18 1.63 21.30
N GLY A 549 -5.28 0.74 20.85
CA GLY A 549 -5.23 0.25 19.48
C GLY A 549 -4.41 1.11 18.51
N ASP A 550 -4.80 1.09 17.23
CA ASP A 550 -4.07 1.70 16.10
C ASP A 550 -3.96 3.23 16.19
N SER A 551 -4.89 3.89 16.88
CA SER A 551 -4.94 5.35 17.02
C SER A 551 -3.69 5.94 17.67
N TRP A 552 -2.99 5.18 18.51
CA TRP A 552 -1.77 5.60 19.20
C TRP A 552 -0.49 4.91 18.69
N ARG A 553 -0.60 4.01 17.70
CA ARG A 553 0.54 3.27 17.12
C ARG A 553 1.67 4.21 16.69
N GLU A 554 1.31 5.14 15.82
CA GLU A 554 2.24 6.08 15.21
C GLU A 554 2.85 7.02 16.25
N VAL A 555 2.04 7.50 17.19
CA VAL A 555 2.50 8.37 18.29
C VAL A 555 3.53 7.67 19.16
N LEU A 556 3.35 6.38 19.48
CA LEU A 556 4.30 5.62 20.29
C LEU A 556 5.61 5.31 19.54
N ASN A 557 5.53 5.00 18.24
CA ASN A 557 6.71 4.82 17.39
C ASN A 557 7.51 6.13 17.27
N LEU A 558 6.84 7.26 17.05
CA LEU A 558 7.48 8.59 17.03
C LEU A 558 8.03 8.98 18.40
N ALA A 559 7.34 8.65 19.49
CA ALA A 559 7.80 8.97 20.85
C ALA A 559 9.09 8.19 21.19
N ALA A 560 9.16 6.91 20.82
CA ALA A 560 10.39 6.12 20.92
C ALA A 560 11.52 6.75 20.10
N GLY A 561 11.24 7.17 18.87
CA GLY A 561 12.20 7.88 18.02
C GLY A 561 12.68 9.20 18.62
N THR A 562 11.78 10.02 19.14
CA THR A 562 12.11 11.30 19.80
C THR A 562 12.97 11.07 21.05
N LEU A 563 12.66 10.06 21.85
CA LEU A 563 13.48 9.69 23.02
C LEU A 563 14.91 9.33 22.61
N VAL A 564 15.06 8.48 21.60
CA VAL A 564 16.38 8.00 21.15
C VAL A 564 17.17 9.10 20.45
N PHE A 565 16.59 9.75 19.45
CA PHE A 565 17.35 10.58 18.50
C PHE A 565 17.38 12.06 18.85
N ASN A 566 16.38 12.56 19.57
CA ASN A 566 16.25 13.98 19.91
C ASN A 566 16.63 14.24 21.37
N GLN A 567 16.35 13.28 22.28
CA GLN A 567 16.61 13.41 23.71
C GLN A 567 17.78 12.55 24.22
N SER A 568 18.37 11.71 23.37
CA SER A 568 19.45 10.77 23.74
C SER A 568 19.12 9.88 24.94
N ASN A 569 17.85 9.50 25.10
CA ASN A 569 17.31 8.74 26.23
C ASN A 569 16.81 7.35 25.79
N VAL A 570 17.77 6.49 25.43
CA VAL A 570 17.53 5.12 24.97
C VAL A 570 16.88 4.26 26.04
N GLU A 571 17.35 4.36 27.29
CA GLU A 571 16.86 3.58 28.43
C GLU A 571 15.34 3.79 28.63
N LYS A 572 14.87 5.05 28.61
CA LYS A 572 13.44 5.37 28.75
C LYS A 572 12.60 4.81 27.61
N ALA A 573 13.12 4.79 26.38
CA ALA A 573 12.43 4.17 25.25
C ALA A 573 12.31 2.64 25.44
N LEU A 574 13.39 1.99 25.86
CA LEU A 574 13.43 0.55 26.12
C LEU A 574 12.58 0.13 27.32
N ASP A 575 12.51 0.94 28.37
CA ASP A 575 11.58 0.77 29.48
C ASP A 575 10.13 0.85 29.00
N GLY A 576 9.80 1.84 28.15
CA GLY A 576 8.46 1.90 27.55
C GLY A 576 8.12 0.65 26.73
N ILE A 577 9.06 0.14 25.94
CA ILE A 577 8.87 -1.11 25.19
C ILE A 577 8.66 -2.29 26.15
N ARG A 578 9.43 -2.38 27.24
CA ARG A 578 9.29 -3.43 28.26
C ARG A 578 7.88 -3.46 28.85
N GLU A 579 7.33 -2.31 29.18
CA GLU A 579 6.00 -2.19 29.79
C GLU A 579 4.87 -2.42 28.78
N VAL A 580 5.06 -2.06 27.50
CA VAL A 580 4.10 -2.37 26.43
C VAL A 580 4.03 -3.89 26.17
N LEU A 581 5.16 -4.59 26.29
CA LEU A 581 5.23 -6.04 26.14
C LEU A 581 4.38 -6.78 27.19
N PRO A 582 3.42 -7.64 26.77
CA PRO A 582 2.66 -8.47 27.70
C PRO A 582 3.57 -9.37 28.54
N GLU A 583 3.37 -9.41 29.87
CA GLU A 583 4.16 -10.20 30.82
C GLU A 583 4.21 -11.69 30.48
N ARG A 584 3.08 -12.22 29.99
CA ARG A 584 2.90 -13.61 29.59
C ARG A 584 2.55 -13.68 28.12
N VAL A 585 2.75 -14.86 27.51
CA VAL A 585 2.28 -15.14 26.16
C VAL A 585 0.75 -14.91 26.13
N PRO A 586 0.24 -14.00 25.29
CA PRO A 586 -1.19 -13.78 25.17
C PRO A 586 -1.91 -15.07 24.74
N ALA A 587 -3.19 -15.21 25.12
CA ALA A 587 -4.01 -16.29 24.58
C ALA A 587 -4.20 -16.11 23.07
N ALA A 588 -4.44 -17.18 22.31
CA ALA A 588 -4.64 -17.08 20.86
C ALA A 588 -5.77 -16.11 20.46
N ALA A 589 -6.82 -15.97 21.29
CA ALA A 589 -7.92 -15.03 21.04
C ALA A 589 -7.64 -13.58 21.52
N ASP A 590 -6.54 -13.32 22.24
CA ASP A 590 -6.20 -11.99 22.77
C ASP A 590 -5.53 -11.12 21.70
N THR A 591 -6.32 -10.61 20.76
CA THR A 591 -5.86 -9.74 19.67
C THR A 591 -5.18 -8.47 20.18
N GLY A 592 -5.65 -7.90 21.30
CA GLY A 592 -5.03 -6.72 21.93
C GLY A 592 -3.65 -7.01 22.53
N GLY A 593 -3.48 -8.18 23.16
CA GLY A 593 -2.18 -8.69 23.60
C GLY A 593 -1.19 -8.86 22.45
N TRP A 594 -1.62 -9.52 21.36
CA TRP A 594 -0.78 -9.71 20.17
C TRP A 594 -0.45 -8.41 19.44
N TYR A 595 -1.41 -7.48 19.38
CA TYR A 595 -1.17 -6.15 18.83
C TYR A 595 -0.05 -5.41 19.60
N ARG A 596 -0.04 -5.47 20.94
CA ARG A 596 1.04 -4.89 21.75
C ARG A 596 2.40 -5.53 21.50
N VAL A 597 2.46 -6.84 21.25
CA VAL A 597 3.71 -7.53 20.86
C VAL A 597 4.23 -6.99 19.53
N TRP A 598 3.34 -6.82 18.54
CA TRP A 598 3.71 -6.25 17.25
C TRP A 598 4.16 -4.79 17.37
N LEU A 599 3.39 -3.94 18.07
CA LEU A 599 3.76 -2.54 18.32
C LEU A 599 5.11 -2.40 19.04
N ALA A 600 5.38 -3.24 20.04
CA ALA A 600 6.67 -3.26 20.71
C ALA A 600 7.82 -3.62 19.76
N ALA A 601 7.57 -4.46 18.74
CA ALA A 601 8.54 -4.78 17.71
C ALA A 601 8.86 -3.57 16.83
N GLU A 602 7.85 -2.81 16.42
CA GLU A 602 8.04 -1.58 15.65
C GLU A 602 8.83 -0.54 16.44
N MET A 603 8.47 -0.32 17.70
CA MET A 603 9.22 0.55 18.59
C MET A 603 10.69 0.08 18.75
N MET A 604 10.92 -1.23 18.85
CA MET A 604 12.28 -1.79 18.91
C MET A 604 13.07 -1.61 17.60
N LEU A 605 12.41 -1.66 16.44
CA LEU A 605 13.04 -1.34 15.15
C LEU A 605 13.44 0.13 15.09
N VAL A 606 12.63 1.05 15.65
CA VAL A 606 12.98 2.47 15.77
C VAL A 606 14.18 2.68 16.69
N VAL A 607 14.23 2.01 17.85
CA VAL A 607 15.39 2.07 18.76
C VAL A 607 16.65 1.47 18.12
N GLY A 608 16.48 0.40 17.35
CA GLY A 608 17.56 -0.33 16.71
C GLY A 608 18.08 -1.49 17.56
N LYS A 609 18.17 -2.66 16.94
CA LYS A 609 18.61 -3.91 17.56
C LYS A 609 19.99 -3.82 18.23
N ASP A 610 20.96 -3.18 17.58
CA ASP A 610 22.32 -3.10 18.13
C ASP A 610 22.44 -2.07 19.25
N VAL A 611 21.63 -1.03 19.23
CA VAL A 611 21.48 -0.09 20.36
C VAL A 611 20.90 -0.83 21.56
N ALA A 612 19.81 -1.57 21.36
CA ALA A 612 19.18 -2.36 22.43
C ALA A 612 20.12 -3.43 23.02
N ARG A 613 21.02 -4.03 22.22
CA ARG A 613 22.01 -5.02 22.71
C ARG A 613 23.11 -4.42 23.60
N ARG A 614 23.37 -3.12 23.48
CA ARG A 614 24.37 -2.42 24.29
C ARG A 614 23.79 -1.91 25.61
N ASP A 615 22.46 -1.83 25.71
CA ASP A 615 21.72 -1.37 26.87
C ASP A 615 21.30 -2.52 27.81
N ASP A 616 21.23 -2.26 29.12
CA ASP A 616 20.90 -3.27 30.14
C ASP A 616 19.44 -3.77 30.07
N VAL A 617 18.50 -2.87 29.82
CA VAL A 617 17.08 -3.19 29.64
C VAL A 617 16.90 -3.89 28.29
N GLY A 618 17.49 -3.33 27.24
CA GLY A 618 17.39 -3.88 25.88
C GLY A 618 17.92 -5.31 25.76
N ARG A 619 19.03 -5.66 26.44
CA ARG A 619 19.57 -7.03 26.49
C ARG A 619 18.59 -8.07 27.02
N LYS A 620 17.68 -7.67 27.93
CA LYS A 620 16.65 -8.55 28.51
C LYS A 620 15.37 -8.57 27.67
N VAL A 621 14.98 -7.41 27.13
CA VAL A 621 13.72 -7.24 26.39
C VAL A 621 13.79 -7.87 24.99
N LEU A 622 14.89 -7.70 24.26
CA LEU A 622 15.00 -8.13 22.86
C LEU A 622 14.77 -9.66 22.68
N PRO A 623 15.42 -10.56 23.44
CA PRO A 623 15.17 -12.00 23.30
C PRO A 623 13.73 -12.41 23.65
N ARG A 624 13.11 -11.72 24.62
CA ARG A 624 11.71 -11.96 25.01
C ARG A 624 10.76 -11.53 23.89
N LEU A 625 11.00 -10.36 23.29
CA LEU A 625 10.24 -9.85 22.15
C LEU A 625 10.34 -10.80 20.94
N GLN A 626 11.53 -11.27 20.59
CA GLN A 626 11.73 -12.25 19.51
C GLN A 626 10.91 -13.54 19.74
N LYS A 627 10.90 -14.07 20.97
CA LYS A 627 10.10 -15.25 21.33
C LYS A 627 8.60 -14.98 21.21
N LEU A 628 8.12 -13.82 21.67
CA LEU A 628 6.72 -13.45 21.56
C LEU A 628 6.29 -13.20 20.11
N LEU A 629 7.14 -12.62 19.27
CA LEU A 629 6.87 -12.48 17.83
C LEU A 629 6.77 -13.84 17.14
N ALA A 630 7.65 -14.79 17.45
CA ALA A 630 7.53 -16.16 16.96
C ALA A 630 6.22 -16.82 17.42
N ALA A 631 5.82 -16.60 18.67
CA ALA A 631 4.53 -17.08 19.19
C ALA A 631 3.32 -16.39 18.52
N LEU A 632 3.42 -15.10 18.20
CA LEU A 632 2.39 -14.34 17.48
C LEU A 632 2.12 -14.94 16.10
N LEU A 633 3.19 -15.26 15.34
CA LEU A 633 3.06 -15.92 14.04
C LEU A 633 2.40 -17.30 14.17
N ALA A 634 2.73 -18.05 15.22
CA ALA A 634 2.13 -19.36 15.48
C ALA A 634 0.66 -19.29 15.95
N ALA A 635 0.26 -18.21 16.61
CA ALA A 635 -1.09 -18.05 17.16
C ALA A 635 -2.16 -17.71 16.09
N GLY A 636 -1.77 -17.03 15.00
CA GLY A 636 -2.69 -16.69 13.90
C GLY A 636 -3.73 -15.60 14.20
N ALA A 637 -3.62 -14.92 15.35
CA ALA A 637 -4.65 -14.03 15.89
C ALA A 637 -4.85 -12.70 15.14
N LEU A 638 -3.78 -12.15 14.57
CA LEU A 638 -3.82 -10.87 13.82
C LEU A 638 -4.17 -11.10 12.35
N THR A 639 -4.54 -10.05 11.61
CA THR A 639 -4.84 -10.16 10.17
C THR A 639 -3.59 -10.55 9.36
N PRO A 640 -3.73 -11.17 8.17
CA PRO A 640 -2.57 -11.55 7.36
C PRO A 640 -1.57 -10.42 7.09
N PRO A 641 -1.99 -9.17 6.75
CA PRO A 641 -1.05 -8.04 6.63
C PRO A 641 -0.32 -7.73 7.95
N GLN A 642 -1.01 -7.71 9.09
CA GLN A 642 -0.38 -7.46 10.39
C GLN A 642 0.64 -8.56 10.76
N ARG A 643 0.33 -9.83 10.46
CA ARG A 643 1.28 -10.94 10.64
C ARG A 643 2.46 -10.87 9.69
N ALA A 644 2.27 -10.33 8.48
CA ALA A 644 3.37 -10.07 7.55
C ALA A 644 4.35 -9.03 8.12
N GLU A 645 3.84 -7.90 8.60
CA GLU A 645 4.65 -6.85 9.23
C GLU A 645 5.35 -7.33 10.51
N ALA A 646 4.64 -8.07 11.37
CA ALA A 646 5.25 -8.67 12.56
C ALA A 646 6.35 -9.70 12.21
N GLY A 647 6.16 -10.46 11.12
CA GLY A 647 7.14 -11.40 10.62
C GLY A 647 8.40 -10.71 10.06
N ASP A 648 8.23 -9.58 9.39
CA ASP A 648 9.34 -8.76 8.89
C ASP A 648 10.14 -8.15 10.03
N ALA A 649 9.44 -7.62 11.05
CA ALA A 649 10.06 -7.15 12.28
C ALA A 649 10.85 -8.27 12.96
N LEU A 650 10.32 -9.49 13.04
CA LEU A 650 11.03 -10.65 13.57
C LEU A 650 12.29 -10.97 12.76
N GLY A 651 12.23 -10.90 11.44
CA GLY A 651 13.38 -11.11 10.55
C GLY A 651 14.51 -10.12 10.83
N LEU A 652 14.18 -8.83 10.87
CA LEU A 652 15.13 -7.73 11.14
C LEU A 652 15.71 -7.80 12.57
N LEU A 653 14.85 -8.06 13.57
CA LEU A 653 15.28 -8.22 14.96
C LEU A 653 16.06 -9.52 15.19
N GLY A 654 15.94 -10.50 14.31
CA GLY A 654 16.60 -11.80 14.38
C GLY A 654 15.62 -12.91 14.78
N ASP A 655 15.21 -13.69 13.80
CA ASP A 655 14.27 -14.79 13.99
C ASP A 655 14.92 -15.95 14.76
N PRO A 656 14.41 -16.34 15.95
CA PRO A 656 14.99 -17.40 16.77
C PRO A 656 14.45 -18.80 16.42
N ARG A 657 13.52 -18.91 15.46
CA ARG A 657 12.86 -20.19 15.15
C ARG A 657 13.87 -21.18 14.55
N PRO A 658 13.80 -22.48 14.91
CA PRO A 658 14.68 -23.51 14.35
C PRO A 658 14.55 -23.58 12.81
N GLY A 659 15.66 -23.80 12.11
CA GLY A 659 15.65 -24.00 10.67
C GLY A 659 15.33 -22.74 9.85
N VAL A 660 15.32 -21.54 10.45
CA VAL A 660 15.00 -20.29 9.74
C VAL A 660 16.25 -19.51 9.34
N ARG A 661 17.22 -19.38 10.27
CA ARG A 661 18.49 -18.65 10.06
C ARG A 661 19.71 -19.55 10.28
N THR A 662 19.52 -20.86 10.22
CA THR A 662 20.57 -21.89 10.34
C THR A 662 20.88 -22.48 8.97
N ARG A 663 22.14 -22.89 8.74
CA ARG A 663 22.55 -23.55 7.49
C ARG A 663 21.68 -24.76 7.16
N GLU A 664 21.45 -25.62 8.14
CA GLU A 664 20.60 -26.81 7.98
C GLU A 664 19.11 -26.46 8.18
N PRO A 665 18.21 -26.91 7.28
CA PRO A 665 16.77 -26.78 7.47
C PRO A 665 16.25 -27.67 8.60
N ASP A 666 15.13 -27.27 9.22
CA ASP A 666 14.41 -28.16 10.15
C ASP A 666 13.67 -29.24 9.34
N MET A 667 14.02 -30.51 9.52
CA MET A 667 13.57 -31.62 8.68
C MET A 667 12.47 -32.45 9.36
N ILE A 668 11.44 -32.81 8.59
CA ILE A 668 10.29 -33.60 9.04
C ILE A 668 10.34 -34.99 8.39
N PRO A 669 10.40 -36.09 9.18
CA PRO A 669 10.40 -37.44 8.64
C PRO A 669 9.03 -37.82 8.06
N ILE A 670 9.03 -38.37 6.85
CA ILE A 670 7.88 -38.92 6.16
C ILE A 670 8.08 -40.43 5.98
N PRO A 671 7.17 -41.27 6.49
CA PRO A 671 7.31 -42.72 6.39
C PRO A 671 7.09 -43.21 4.96
N ALA A 672 7.80 -44.28 4.61
CA ALA A 672 7.58 -45.01 3.37
C ALA A 672 6.14 -45.53 3.29
N GLY A 673 5.61 -45.64 2.08
CA GLY A 673 4.32 -46.28 1.83
C GLY A 673 3.55 -45.69 0.65
N PRO A 674 2.44 -46.32 0.26
CA PRO A 674 1.58 -45.83 -0.81
C PRO A 674 0.79 -44.60 -0.37
N PHE A 675 0.52 -43.70 -1.33
CA PHE A 675 -0.42 -42.59 -1.15
C PHE A 675 -1.24 -42.34 -2.42
N LEU A 676 -2.36 -41.62 -2.29
CA LEU A 676 -3.23 -41.26 -3.41
C LEU A 676 -2.66 -40.09 -4.24
N MET A 677 -2.38 -40.35 -5.51
CA MET A 677 -1.90 -39.39 -6.50
C MET A 677 -3.02 -39.00 -7.50
N GLY A 678 -2.98 -37.76 -8.01
CA GLY A 678 -4.06 -37.16 -8.81
C GLY A 678 -5.31 -36.86 -7.98
N ASP A 679 -6.44 -36.52 -8.61
CA ASP A 679 -7.75 -36.36 -7.95
C ASP A 679 -8.33 -37.73 -7.50
N LYS A 680 -7.60 -38.45 -6.64
CA LYS A 680 -7.89 -39.79 -6.11
C LYS A 680 -7.92 -40.89 -7.19
N LYS A 681 -7.10 -40.76 -8.23
CA LYS A 681 -7.16 -41.64 -9.42
C LYS A 681 -6.30 -42.91 -9.32
N TYR A 682 -5.17 -42.89 -8.60
CA TYR A 682 -4.26 -44.04 -8.48
C TYR A 682 -3.32 -43.91 -7.27
N THR A 683 -2.69 -45.02 -6.86
CA THR A 683 -1.73 -45.08 -5.75
C THR A 683 -0.29 -45.09 -6.25
N VAL A 684 0.60 -44.39 -5.54
CA VAL A 684 2.04 -44.36 -5.83
C VAL A 684 2.82 -44.67 -4.54
N PRO A 685 3.75 -45.64 -4.53
CA PRO A 685 4.64 -45.86 -3.40
C PRO A 685 5.72 -44.78 -3.37
N VAL A 686 6.03 -44.28 -2.16
CA VAL A 686 7.20 -43.45 -1.91
C VAL A 686 8.05 -44.07 -0.82
N GLU A 687 9.38 -43.97 -0.97
CA GLU A 687 10.33 -44.38 0.05
C GLU A 687 10.28 -43.45 1.26
N ALA A 688 10.94 -43.83 2.36
CA ALA A 688 11.08 -42.94 3.52
C ALA A 688 12.07 -41.81 3.21
N PHE A 689 11.68 -40.58 3.51
CA PHE A 689 12.50 -39.38 3.34
C PHE A 689 12.21 -38.40 4.48
N ALA A 690 12.98 -37.33 4.58
CA ALA A 690 12.59 -36.17 5.38
C ALA A 690 12.50 -34.93 4.49
N ILE A 691 11.52 -34.07 4.76
CA ILE A 691 11.27 -32.83 4.02
C ILE A 691 11.44 -31.62 4.92
N ALA A 692 12.02 -30.54 4.41
CA ALA A 692 12.18 -29.32 5.19
C ALA A 692 10.81 -28.76 5.60
N ARG A 693 10.66 -28.38 6.87
CA ARG A 693 9.44 -27.79 7.42
C ARG A 693 9.01 -26.55 6.65
N TYR A 694 9.98 -25.75 6.21
CA TYR A 694 9.81 -24.49 5.50
C TYR A 694 10.44 -24.56 4.11
N PRO A 695 9.99 -23.73 3.14
CA PRO A 695 10.80 -23.44 1.97
C PRO A 695 12.16 -22.88 2.42
N VAL A 696 13.20 -23.04 1.59
CA VAL A 696 14.53 -22.50 1.88
C VAL A 696 14.44 -20.99 2.06
N THR A 697 14.98 -20.47 3.16
CA THR A 697 14.93 -19.03 3.46
C THR A 697 16.07 -18.27 2.78
N ASN A 698 15.94 -16.95 2.67
CA ASN A 698 17.06 -16.12 2.21
C ASN A 698 18.28 -16.22 3.13
N ALA A 699 18.09 -16.32 4.46
CA ALA A 699 19.20 -16.50 5.39
C ALA A 699 19.93 -17.83 5.16
N GLN A 700 19.20 -18.91 4.84
CA GLN A 700 19.78 -20.19 4.44
C GLN A 700 20.54 -20.09 3.11
N TYR A 701 19.90 -19.49 2.10
CA TYR A 701 20.49 -19.33 0.78
C TYR A 701 21.75 -18.45 0.82
N ARG A 702 21.82 -17.50 1.75
CA ARG A 702 23.00 -16.65 1.92
C ARG A 702 24.26 -17.44 2.25
N PHE A 703 24.17 -18.51 3.05
CA PHE A 703 25.33 -19.39 3.30
C PHE A 703 25.88 -20.01 2.00
N PHE A 704 25.02 -20.38 1.05
CA PHE A 704 25.43 -20.90 -0.26
C PHE A 704 26.13 -19.83 -1.10
N VAL A 705 25.59 -18.61 -1.13
CA VAL A 705 26.20 -17.48 -1.85
C VAL A 705 27.57 -17.14 -1.25
N GLU A 706 27.65 -16.99 0.07
CA GLU A 706 28.88 -16.65 0.79
C GLU A 706 29.95 -17.74 0.71
N ALA A 707 29.55 -19.01 0.54
CA ALA A 707 30.46 -20.13 0.33
C ALA A 707 30.99 -20.25 -1.11
N GLY A 708 30.70 -19.28 -1.99
CA GLY A 708 31.13 -19.32 -3.40
C GLY A 708 30.32 -20.28 -4.26
N GLY A 709 29.05 -20.50 -3.91
CA GLY A 709 28.17 -21.46 -4.58
C GLY A 709 27.91 -21.18 -6.06
N TYR A 710 27.98 -19.90 -6.48
CA TYR A 710 27.86 -19.51 -7.89
C TYR A 710 29.18 -19.64 -8.67
N GLU A 711 30.30 -19.79 -7.98
CA GLU A 711 31.65 -19.87 -8.55
C GLU A 711 32.10 -21.32 -8.72
N ASN A 712 31.56 -22.25 -7.92
CA ASN A 712 31.95 -23.65 -7.96
C ASN A 712 31.10 -24.46 -8.97
N PRO A 713 31.67 -24.92 -10.10
CA PRO A 713 30.95 -25.72 -11.10
C PRO A 713 30.47 -27.08 -10.58
N ASP A 714 31.10 -27.65 -9.55
CA ASP A 714 30.79 -29.00 -9.06
C ASP A 714 29.41 -29.10 -8.42
N PHE A 715 28.84 -27.97 -7.99
CA PHE A 715 27.48 -27.93 -7.48
C PHE A 715 26.42 -27.94 -8.58
N TRP A 716 26.76 -27.57 -9.82
CA TRP A 716 25.78 -27.34 -10.87
C TRP A 716 25.63 -28.54 -11.80
N THR A 717 24.45 -28.69 -12.41
CA THR A 717 24.33 -29.56 -13.58
C THR A 717 25.11 -28.95 -14.76
N LYS A 718 25.50 -29.76 -15.75
CA LYS A 718 26.23 -29.28 -16.94
C LYS A 718 25.49 -28.15 -17.66
N GLU A 719 24.19 -28.35 -17.86
CA GLU A 719 23.30 -27.35 -18.49
C GLU A 719 23.14 -26.11 -17.61
N GLY A 720 22.98 -26.29 -16.30
CA GLY A 720 22.85 -25.20 -15.34
C GLY A 720 24.10 -24.33 -15.27
N TRP A 721 25.30 -24.93 -15.27
CA TRP A 721 26.55 -24.19 -15.30
C TRP A 721 26.72 -23.39 -16.60
N ARG A 722 26.34 -23.98 -17.74
CA ARG A 722 26.35 -23.29 -19.03
C ARG A 722 25.40 -22.08 -19.00
N GLN A 723 24.19 -22.26 -18.48
CA GLN A 723 23.20 -21.20 -18.38
C GLN A 723 23.64 -20.09 -17.43
N ARG A 724 24.15 -20.44 -16.23
CA ARG A 724 24.71 -19.49 -15.27
C ARG A 724 25.81 -18.62 -15.88
N ARG A 725 26.71 -19.22 -16.67
CA ARG A 725 27.78 -18.48 -17.36
C ARG A 725 27.26 -17.58 -18.48
N LYS A 726 26.29 -18.06 -19.25
CA LYS A 726 25.66 -17.31 -20.34
C LYS A 726 24.97 -16.06 -19.81
N GLU A 727 24.15 -16.21 -18.78
CA GLU A 727 23.33 -15.14 -18.20
C GLU A 727 24.04 -14.39 -17.05
N LYS A 728 25.27 -14.80 -16.71
CA LYS A 728 26.12 -14.19 -15.67
C LYS A 728 25.45 -14.09 -14.29
N TRP A 729 24.72 -15.14 -13.88
CA TRP A 729 24.08 -15.14 -12.56
C TRP A 729 25.13 -15.20 -11.44
N THR A 730 25.03 -14.32 -10.47
CA THR A 730 25.89 -14.30 -9.26
C THR A 730 25.09 -14.43 -7.96
N GLN A 731 23.78 -14.24 -8.05
CA GLN A 731 22.82 -14.24 -6.95
C GLN A 731 21.39 -14.38 -7.52
N PRO A 732 20.38 -14.65 -6.68
CA PRO A 732 18.97 -14.66 -7.07
C PRO A 732 18.52 -13.36 -7.74
N LEU A 733 17.51 -13.42 -8.62
CA LEU A 733 17.11 -12.29 -9.48
C LEU A 733 16.68 -11.03 -8.69
N TYR A 734 16.11 -11.22 -7.50
CA TYR A 734 15.57 -10.15 -6.65
C TYR A 734 16.36 -9.97 -5.34
N TRP A 735 17.64 -10.36 -5.34
CA TRP A 735 18.46 -10.39 -4.12
C TRP A 735 18.68 -9.00 -3.51
N ASP A 736 18.80 -7.94 -4.32
CA ASP A 736 19.04 -6.58 -3.80
C ASP A 736 17.74 -5.83 -3.45
N ASP A 737 16.58 -6.46 -3.62
CA ASP A 737 15.29 -5.87 -3.27
C ASP A 737 14.86 -6.34 -1.86
N PRO A 738 14.80 -5.44 -0.87
CA PRO A 738 14.46 -5.78 0.52
C PRO A 738 13.04 -6.34 0.68
N THR A 739 12.15 -6.10 -0.29
CA THR A 739 10.81 -6.70 -0.33
C THR A 739 10.87 -8.23 -0.36
N TRP A 740 11.86 -8.77 -1.07
CA TRP A 740 12.00 -10.20 -1.33
C TRP A 740 13.14 -10.85 -0.53
N ASN A 741 14.20 -10.12 -0.18
CA ASN A 741 15.40 -10.65 0.49
C ASN A 741 15.41 -10.52 2.03
N GLY A 742 14.24 -10.63 2.67
CA GLY A 742 14.18 -10.70 4.15
C GLY A 742 14.71 -12.05 4.66
N ASP A 743 15.55 -12.05 5.71
CA ASP A 743 16.22 -13.24 6.26
C ASP A 743 15.31 -14.47 6.44
N ASN A 744 14.10 -14.26 6.98
CA ASN A 744 13.13 -15.31 7.28
C ASN A 744 12.03 -15.45 6.22
N LYS A 745 12.19 -14.84 5.04
CA LYS A 745 11.32 -15.05 3.87
C LYS A 745 11.88 -16.20 3.02
N PRO A 746 11.04 -16.90 2.24
CA PRO A 746 11.52 -17.88 1.27
C PRO A 746 12.41 -17.19 0.23
N VAL A 747 13.47 -17.87 -0.20
CA VAL A 747 14.26 -17.41 -1.34
C VAL A 747 13.41 -17.49 -2.61
N VAL A 748 13.44 -16.43 -3.41
CA VAL A 748 12.70 -16.31 -4.68
C VAL A 748 13.58 -15.76 -5.79
N GLY A 749 13.10 -15.83 -7.04
CA GLY A 749 13.91 -15.42 -8.20
C GLY A 749 15.05 -16.40 -8.49
N VAL A 750 14.88 -17.66 -8.10
CA VAL A 750 15.83 -18.75 -8.33
C VAL A 750 15.29 -19.71 -9.39
N SER A 751 16.18 -20.11 -10.28
CA SER A 751 15.94 -21.13 -11.30
C SER A 751 15.98 -22.52 -10.68
N TRP A 752 15.50 -23.51 -11.43
CA TRP A 752 15.63 -24.91 -11.02
C TRP A 752 17.11 -25.31 -10.90
N TYR A 753 17.98 -24.79 -11.76
CA TYR A 753 19.42 -25.03 -11.70
C TYR A 753 20.06 -24.48 -10.42
N GLU A 754 19.72 -23.25 -10.03
CA GLU A 754 20.16 -22.63 -8.77
C GLU A 754 19.69 -23.44 -7.56
N ALA A 755 18.46 -23.96 -7.60
CA ALA A 755 17.90 -24.78 -6.53
C ALA A 755 18.59 -26.16 -6.41
N VAL A 756 18.93 -26.80 -7.53
CA VAL A 756 19.75 -28.03 -7.55
C VAL A 756 21.16 -27.75 -7.04
N ALA A 757 21.78 -26.65 -7.47
CA ALA A 757 23.11 -26.27 -7.02
C ALA A 757 23.18 -26.05 -5.50
N TYR A 758 22.18 -25.37 -4.95
CA TYR A 758 22.04 -25.24 -3.49
C TYR A 758 21.96 -26.60 -2.80
N CYS A 759 21.16 -27.54 -3.33
CA CYS A 759 21.03 -28.87 -2.72
C CYS A 759 22.33 -29.68 -2.78
N ASN A 760 23.07 -29.60 -3.88
CA ASN A 760 24.36 -30.27 -4.04
C ASN A 760 25.42 -29.69 -3.09
N TRP A 761 25.46 -28.36 -2.95
CA TRP A 761 26.30 -27.69 -1.96
C TRP A 761 25.93 -28.13 -0.53
N LEU A 762 24.64 -28.10 -0.17
CA LEU A 762 24.20 -28.53 1.16
C LEU A 762 24.55 -30.00 1.42
N SER A 763 24.53 -30.84 0.38
CA SER A 763 24.98 -32.23 0.49
C SER A 763 26.47 -32.35 0.82
N ALA A 764 27.30 -31.53 0.17
CA ALA A 764 28.73 -31.48 0.45
C ALA A 764 29.02 -30.97 1.88
N GLU A 765 28.26 -29.98 2.35
CA GLU A 765 28.42 -29.38 3.68
C GLU A 765 27.98 -30.28 4.83
N THR A 766 26.94 -31.08 4.61
CA THR A 766 26.29 -31.88 5.68
C THR A 766 26.66 -33.35 5.62
N GLY A 767 27.18 -33.83 4.49
CA GLY A 767 27.39 -35.26 4.21
C GLY A 767 26.08 -36.05 4.01
N GLN A 768 24.91 -35.38 4.02
CA GLN A 768 23.62 -36.00 3.73
C GLN A 768 23.24 -35.77 2.27
N LEU A 769 22.54 -36.71 1.63
CA LEU A 769 22.04 -36.50 0.28
C LEU A 769 20.83 -35.55 0.31
N CYS A 770 21.09 -34.25 0.13
CA CYS A 770 20.09 -33.20 -0.02
C CYS A 770 19.72 -33.03 -1.50
N ARG A 771 18.42 -32.92 -1.79
CA ARG A 771 17.92 -32.69 -3.15
C ARG A 771 16.56 -31.99 -3.15
N LEU A 772 16.09 -31.60 -4.32
CA LEU A 772 14.70 -31.19 -4.51
C LEU A 772 13.75 -32.40 -4.31
N PRO A 773 12.53 -32.18 -3.79
CA PRO A 773 11.53 -33.23 -3.73
C PRO A 773 11.16 -33.68 -5.14
N THR A 774 10.89 -34.97 -5.32
CA THR A 774 10.13 -35.41 -6.51
C THR A 774 8.70 -34.89 -6.41
N GLU A 775 8.00 -34.84 -7.55
CA GLU A 775 6.58 -34.46 -7.56
C GLU A 775 5.76 -35.34 -6.61
N ALA A 776 6.07 -36.64 -6.57
CA ALA A 776 5.39 -37.62 -5.72
C ALA A 776 5.67 -37.38 -4.24
N GLU A 777 6.92 -37.12 -3.85
CA GLU A 777 7.30 -36.81 -2.46
C GLU A 777 6.65 -35.53 -1.96
N TRP A 778 6.65 -34.48 -2.80
CA TRP A 778 5.99 -33.23 -2.46
C TRP A 778 4.49 -33.45 -2.22
N LYS A 779 3.83 -34.20 -3.12
CA LYS A 779 2.40 -34.54 -3.02
C LYS A 779 2.12 -35.41 -1.80
N ARG A 780 3.01 -36.36 -1.47
CA ARG A 780 2.91 -37.20 -0.27
C ARG A 780 2.93 -36.37 1.00
N ALA A 781 3.87 -35.43 1.10
CA ALA A 781 3.98 -34.55 2.26
C ALA A 781 2.76 -33.63 2.41
N ALA A 782 2.30 -33.04 1.29
CA ALA A 782 1.12 -32.18 1.30
C ALA A 782 -0.18 -32.96 1.57
N ARG A 783 -0.40 -34.10 0.94
CA ARG A 783 -1.72 -34.77 0.91
C ARG A 783 -1.88 -35.92 1.89
N HIS A 784 -0.88 -36.22 2.71
CA HIS A 784 -0.88 -37.44 3.51
C HIS A 784 -1.14 -38.69 2.63
N THR A 785 -1.91 -39.66 3.13
CA THR A 785 -2.35 -40.90 2.46
C THR A 785 -3.78 -40.79 1.94
N ASP A 786 -4.58 -39.86 2.49
CA ASP A 786 -6.03 -39.76 2.29
C ASP A 786 -6.44 -38.94 1.05
N GLY A 787 -5.48 -38.28 0.40
CA GLY A 787 -5.72 -37.56 -0.85
C GLY A 787 -6.53 -36.28 -0.67
N ARG A 788 -6.46 -35.66 0.52
CA ARG A 788 -7.01 -34.32 0.80
C ARG A 788 -6.68 -33.26 -0.26
N LYS A 789 -7.54 -32.25 -0.35
CA LYS A 789 -7.45 -31.14 -1.32
C LYS A 789 -6.37 -30.12 -0.98
N PHE A 790 -6.22 -29.80 0.31
CA PHE A 790 -5.20 -28.90 0.85
C PHE A 790 -4.38 -29.60 1.95
N PRO A 791 -3.19 -29.10 2.29
CA PRO A 791 -2.34 -29.74 3.28
C PRO A 791 -3.00 -30.00 4.65
N TRP A 792 -3.83 -29.07 5.09
CA TRP A 792 -4.56 -29.14 6.36
C TRP A 792 -5.92 -29.87 6.28
N GLY A 793 -6.48 -30.09 5.08
CA GLY A 793 -7.80 -30.70 4.92
C GLY A 793 -8.50 -30.34 3.61
N ASP A 794 -9.83 -30.46 3.57
CA ASP A 794 -10.62 -30.27 2.34
C ASP A 794 -11.31 -28.89 2.24
N THR A 795 -11.32 -28.12 3.34
CA THR A 795 -11.99 -26.82 3.42
C THR A 795 -11.05 -25.67 3.05
N SER A 796 -11.46 -24.84 2.09
CA SER A 796 -10.83 -23.55 1.80
C SER A 796 -11.39 -22.46 2.73
N GLN A 797 -10.53 -21.56 3.21
CA GLN A 797 -10.91 -20.40 4.02
C GLN A 797 -10.02 -19.20 3.65
N ASP A 798 -10.62 -18.01 3.55
CA ASP A 798 -9.87 -16.78 3.27
C ASP A 798 -8.85 -16.49 4.39
N GLY A 799 -7.65 -16.07 4.00
CA GLY A 799 -6.58 -15.71 4.94
C GLY A 799 -5.87 -16.88 5.64
N ILE A 800 -6.17 -18.13 5.25
CA ILE A 800 -5.50 -19.33 5.79
C ILE A 800 -4.12 -19.59 5.16
N ILE A 801 -3.89 -19.13 3.93
CA ILE A 801 -2.62 -19.21 3.20
C ILE A 801 -2.22 -17.83 2.66
N ASN A 802 -0.94 -17.65 2.33
CA ASN A 802 -0.50 -16.48 1.58
C ASN A 802 -0.93 -16.62 0.11
N SER A 803 -2.10 -16.11 -0.24
CA SER A 803 -2.64 -16.09 -1.60
C SER A 803 -3.13 -14.68 -1.95
N ARG A 804 -3.63 -14.51 -3.19
CA ARG A 804 -4.21 -13.23 -3.65
C ARG A 804 -5.31 -12.73 -2.71
N GLU A 805 -6.13 -13.65 -2.19
CA GLU A 805 -7.26 -13.37 -1.28
C GLU A 805 -6.79 -12.93 0.12
N ALA A 806 -5.60 -13.36 0.57
CA ALA A 806 -5.04 -12.93 1.86
C ALA A 806 -4.61 -11.45 1.86
N GLY A 807 -4.48 -10.84 0.68
CA GLY A 807 -4.31 -9.40 0.54
C GLY A 807 -2.92 -8.87 0.92
N VAL A 808 -1.92 -9.74 1.11
CA VAL A 808 -0.55 -9.32 1.46
C VAL A 808 0.24 -8.86 0.23
N GLY A 809 0.04 -9.51 -0.93
CA GLY A 809 0.64 -9.08 -2.20
C GLY A 809 2.16 -9.29 -2.34
N ARG A 810 2.80 -10.00 -1.41
CA ARG A 810 4.23 -10.33 -1.40
C ARG A 810 4.50 -11.58 -0.56
N THR A 811 5.74 -12.08 -0.59
CA THR A 811 6.19 -13.12 0.36
C THR A 811 6.24 -12.58 1.79
N THR A 812 5.74 -13.34 2.75
CA THR A 812 5.87 -13.06 4.19
C THR A 812 7.06 -13.81 4.79
N ALA A 813 7.34 -13.58 6.07
CA ALA A 813 8.09 -14.56 6.84
C ALA A 813 7.43 -15.95 6.71
N ILE A 814 8.25 -16.98 6.67
CA ILE A 814 7.76 -18.37 6.69
C ILE A 814 6.90 -18.60 7.94
N ALA A 815 5.86 -19.42 7.80
CA ALA A 815 4.89 -19.77 8.82
C ALA A 815 4.14 -18.59 9.45
N SER A 816 3.92 -17.50 8.69
CA SER A 816 2.94 -16.45 9.05
C SER A 816 1.48 -16.93 8.90
N PHE A 817 1.25 -18.17 8.47
CA PHE A 817 -0.07 -18.75 8.19
C PHE A 817 -0.23 -20.10 8.93
N PRO A 818 -0.32 -20.10 10.27
CA PRO A 818 -0.17 -21.30 11.09
C PRO A 818 -1.27 -22.35 10.86
N HIS A 819 -2.47 -21.92 10.46
CA HIS A 819 -3.60 -22.79 10.16
C HIS A 819 -3.48 -23.54 8.82
N SER A 820 -2.43 -23.27 8.02
CA SER A 820 -2.14 -23.99 6.77
C SER A 820 -1.17 -25.17 6.93
N THR A 821 -0.81 -25.53 8.16
CA THR A 821 0.16 -26.60 8.43
C THR A 821 -0.34 -27.95 7.89
N ALA A 822 0.49 -28.63 7.10
CA ALA A 822 0.23 -29.99 6.64
C ALA A 822 0.17 -30.95 7.85
N VAL A 823 -0.56 -32.07 7.75
CA VAL A 823 -0.62 -33.04 8.87
C VAL A 823 0.74 -33.63 9.25
N CYS A 824 1.69 -33.70 8.32
CA CYS A 824 3.06 -34.10 8.65
C CYS A 824 3.84 -33.02 9.45
N GLY A 825 3.34 -31.79 9.53
CA GLY A 825 3.96 -30.65 10.20
C GLY A 825 4.67 -29.67 9.26
N ALA A 826 4.73 -29.94 7.95
CA ALA A 826 5.30 -29.02 6.96
C ALA A 826 4.40 -27.78 6.80
N GLN A 827 5.01 -26.61 6.67
CA GLN A 827 4.33 -25.32 6.60
C GLN A 827 4.55 -24.65 5.25
N ASP A 828 3.61 -23.77 4.88
CA ASP A 828 3.60 -23.03 3.62
C ASP A 828 3.64 -23.92 2.36
N MET A 829 3.07 -25.14 2.42
CA MET A 829 2.97 -26.03 1.26
C MET A 829 1.88 -25.61 0.26
N SER A 830 1.03 -24.65 0.62
CA SER A 830 0.00 -24.08 -0.25
C SER A 830 0.05 -22.56 -0.16
N GLY A 831 0.10 -21.89 -1.31
CA GLY A 831 0.36 -20.45 -1.41
C GLY A 831 1.82 -20.10 -1.18
N HIS A 832 2.09 -18.84 -0.86
CA HIS A 832 3.40 -18.25 -0.60
C HIS A 832 4.31 -18.24 -1.83
N VAL A 833 4.92 -19.37 -2.21
CA VAL A 833 5.77 -19.50 -3.40
C VAL A 833 5.53 -20.84 -4.09
N TRP A 834 5.59 -20.85 -5.42
CA TRP A 834 5.72 -22.07 -6.18
C TRP A 834 7.05 -22.75 -5.82
N GLU A 835 7.03 -24.06 -5.60
CA GLU A 835 8.22 -24.82 -5.24
C GLU A 835 8.69 -25.70 -6.40
N TRP A 836 9.96 -25.54 -6.79
CA TRP A 836 10.62 -26.43 -7.75
C TRP A 836 10.65 -27.87 -7.24
N CYS A 837 10.21 -28.80 -8.08
CA CYS A 837 10.44 -30.23 -7.91
C CYS A 837 11.56 -30.73 -8.83
N GLN A 838 12.18 -31.84 -8.46
CA GLN A 838 13.15 -32.53 -9.30
C GLN A 838 12.52 -33.03 -10.62
N SER A 839 11.27 -33.49 -10.54
CA SER A 839 10.58 -34.13 -11.65
C SER A 839 10.39 -33.22 -12.86
N ARG A 840 10.67 -33.78 -14.03
CA ARG A 840 10.22 -33.27 -15.33
C ARG A 840 8.70 -33.28 -15.41
N TYR A 841 8.14 -32.27 -16.06
CA TYR A 841 6.71 -32.21 -16.32
C TYR A 841 6.33 -33.25 -17.38
N ALA A 842 5.73 -34.35 -16.93
CA ALA A 842 5.30 -35.47 -17.76
C ALA A 842 3.82 -35.82 -17.54
N GLY A 843 3.29 -36.66 -18.44
CA GLY A 843 1.92 -37.18 -18.36
C GLY A 843 1.65 -38.04 -17.13
N GLU A 844 0.36 -38.25 -16.86
CA GLU A 844 -0.12 -39.19 -15.85
C GLU A 844 -0.44 -40.56 -16.49
N PRO A 845 -0.33 -41.67 -15.74
CA PRO A 845 0.02 -41.78 -14.32
C PRO A 845 1.52 -41.53 -14.05
N TYR A 846 1.86 -41.13 -12.83
CA TYR A 846 3.25 -40.95 -12.41
C TYR A 846 4.01 -42.28 -12.43
N ARG A 847 5.19 -42.29 -13.06
CA ARG A 847 6.11 -43.42 -13.15
C ARG A 847 7.49 -42.98 -12.70
N ALA A 848 8.03 -43.57 -11.65
CA ALA A 848 9.32 -43.16 -11.10
C ALA A 848 10.51 -43.53 -12.01
N ASP A 849 10.32 -44.51 -12.90
CA ASP A 849 11.35 -45.14 -13.73
C ASP A 849 11.38 -44.62 -15.19
N ASP A 850 10.51 -43.68 -15.57
CA ASP A 850 10.45 -43.12 -16.93
C ASP A 850 11.50 -42.02 -17.21
N GLY A 851 12.48 -41.88 -16.31
CA GLY A 851 13.53 -40.87 -16.40
C GLY A 851 13.09 -39.45 -16.05
N ARG A 852 11.88 -39.23 -15.52
CA ARG A 852 11.41 -37.90 -15.10
C ARG A 852 12.24 -37.27 -13.99
N GLU A 853 12.96 -38.06 -13.19
CA GLU A 853 13.82 -37.55 -12.11
C GLU A 853 15.27 -37.28 -12.56
N ASN A 854 15.58 -37.43 -13.86
CA ASN A 854 16.91 -37.17 -14.40
C ASN A 854 17.26 -35.67 -14.34
N LEU A 855 18.42 -35.34 -13.79
CA LEU A 855 18.91 -33.96 -13.68
C LEU A 855 19.50 -33.43 -15.00
N ASP A 856 20.00 -34.32 -15.87
CA ASP A 856 20.68 -33.99 -17.13
C ASP A 856 19.69 -33.83 -18.29
N SER A 857 18.75 -32.89 -18.13
CA SER A 857 17.78 -32.52 -19.17
C SER A 857 17.31 -31.08 -19.00
N ASP A 858 17.16 -30.36 -20.10
CA ASP A 858 16.58 -29.00 -20.19
C ASP A 858 15.04 -28.98 -20.21
N ALA A 859 14.39 -30.14 -20.08
CA ALA A 859 12.94 -30.23 -20.11
C ALA A 859 12.27 -29.43 -18.99
N ARG A 860 11.03 -28.99 -19.24
CA ARG A 860 10.21 -28.29 -18.24
C ARG A 860 10.11 -29.08 -16.94
N ARG A 861 10.23 -28.39 -15.80
CA ARG A 861 10.22 -28.96 -14.45
C ARG A 861 8.92 -28.60 -13.73
N VAL A 862 8.48 -29.50 -12.85
CA VAL A 862 7.23 -29.34 -12.11
C VAL A 862 7.39 -28.27 -11.03
N LEU A 863 6.35 -27.44 -10.88
CA LEU A 863 6.16 -26.48 -9.80
C LEU A 863 4.90 -26.82 -9.01
N ARG A 864 4.97 -26.75 -7.67
CA ARG A 864 3.85 -27.10 -6.77
C ARG A 864 3.57 -26.02 -5.73
N GLY A 865 2.37 -26.07 -5.13
CA GLY A 865 1.99 -25.24 -3.98
C GLY A 865 1.17 -23.98 -4.31
N GLY A 866 1.31 -23.37 -5.48
CA GLY A 866 0.75 -22.05 -5.73
C GLY A 866 1.61 -20.94 -5.11
N SER A 867 1.24 -19.68 -5.27
CA SER A 867 2.00 -18.55 -4.72
C SER A 867 1.12 -17.45 -4.15
N TRP A 868 1.75 -16.44 -3.51
CA TRP A 868 1.10 -15.23 -3.01
C TRP A 868 0.27 -14.47 -4.07
N SER A 869 0.59 -14.66 -5.35
CA SER A 869 -0.07 -13.98 -6.49
C SER A 869 -1.25 -14.77 -7.06
N ASN A 870 -1.37 -16.05 -6.71
CA ASN A 870 -2.40 -16.95 -7.21
C ASN A 870 -3.64 -16.95 -6.32
N ASN A 871 -4.76 -17.42 -6.87
CA ASN A 871 -5.96 -17.68 -6.07
C ASN A 871 -5.81 -19.01 -5.30
N GLN A 872 -6.73 -19.29 -4.36
CA GLN A 872 -6.69 -20.54 -3.59
C GLN A 872 -6.92 -21.79 -4.45
N TYR A 873 -7.55 -21.67 -5.62
CA TYR A 873 -7.79 -22.78 -6.54
C TYR A 873 -6.47 -23.34 -7.11
N ASP A 874 -5.53 -22.47 -7.44
CA ASP A 874 -4.20 -22.85 -7.93
C ASP A 874 -3.30 -23.40 -6.80
N ALA A 875 -3.65 -23.13 -5.53
CA ALA A 875 -2.90 -23.56 -4.36
C ALA A 875 -3.28 -24.97 -3.83
N ARG A 876 -4.18 -25.68 -4.52
CA ARG A 876 -4.57 -27.06 -4.16
C ARG A 876 -3.37 -28.01 -4.27
N ALA A 877 -3.27 -28.96 -3.35
CA ALA A 877 -2.13 -29.89 -3.29
C ALA A 877 -2.02 -30.81 -4.54
N ALA A 878 -3.12 -30.99 -5.29
CA ALA A 878 -3.13 -31.74 -6.54
C ALA A 878 -2.76 -30.90 -7.78
N TYR A 879 -2.85 -29.56 -7.71
CA TYR A 879 -2.57 -28.68 -8.84
C TYR A 879 -1.10 -28.81 -9.26
N ARG A 880 -0.86 -28.73 -10.57
CA ARG A 880 0.47 -28.86 -11.18
C ARG A 880 0.69 -27.65 -12.07
N ASN A 881 1.82 -26.99 -11.89
CA ASN A 881 2.34 -26.03 -12.85
C ASN A 881 3.71 -26.49 -13.34
N TYR A 882 4.28 -25.82 -14.33
CA TYR A 882 5.60 -26.12 -14.84
C TYR A 882 6.23 -24.88 -15.48
N HIS A 883 7.55 -24.84 -15.50
CA HIS A 883 8.31 -23.85 -16.28
C HIS A 883 9.60 -24.49 -16.80
N THR A 884 10.30 -23.80 -17.70
CA THR A 884 11.65 -24.19 -18.12
C THR A 884 12.62 -24.09 -16.93
N PRO A 885 13.67 -24.93 -16.87
CA PRO A 885 14.56 -24.97 -15.71
C PRO A 885 15.32 -23.67 -15.41
N ASP A 886 15.47 -22.78 -16.41
CA ASP A 886 16.14 -21.49 -16.33
C ASP A 886 15.22 -20.32 -15.93
N TYR A 887 13.90 -20.54 -15.88
CA TYR A 887 12.93 -19.50 -15.53
C TYR A 887 13.07 -19.07 -14.06
N ARG A 888 13.00 -17.76 -13.80
CA ARG A 888 13.20 -17.13 -12.48
C ARG A 888 12.10 -16.10 -12.27
N ASP A 889 11.38 -16.18 -11.14
CA ASP A 889 10.31 -15.23 -10.83
C ASP A 889 10.18 -15.02 -9.31
N ARG A 890 9.60 -13.87 -8.90
CA ARG A 890 9.44 -13.42 -7.50
C ARG A 890 8.43 -14.24 -6.69
N ASN A 891 7.79 -15.20 -7.34
CA ASN A 891 6.83 -16.11 -6.76
C ASN A 891 7.27 -17.58 -6.86
N ILE A 892 8.52 -17.85 -7.26
CA ILE A 892 9.11 -19.19 -7.36
C ILE A 892 10.30 -19.32 -6.41
N GLY A 893 10.24 -20.33 -5.54
CA GLY A 893 11.30 -20.77 -4.64
C GLY A 893 11.41 -22.29 -4.66
N PHE A 894 11.89 -22.87 -3.56
CA PHE A 894 12.02 -24.32 -3.43
C PHE A 894 12.16 -24.77 -1.98
N ARG A 895 12.12 -26.09 -1.80
CA ARG A 895 12.25 -26.79 -0.52
C ARG A 895 13.17 -27.99 -0.71
N VAL A 896 13.81 -28.43 0.37
CA VAL A 896 14.78 -29.54 0.36
C VAL A 896 14.17 -30.80 0.95
N VAL A 897 14.56 -31.96 0.41
CA VAL A 897 14.40 -33.27 1.05
C VAL A 897 15.76 -33.91 1.29
N VAL A 898 15.83 -34.79 2.29
CA VAL A 898 16.96 -35.70 2.51
C VAL A 898 16.48 -37.15 2.51
N ARG A 899 17.27 -38.03 1.89
CA ARG A 899 17.07 -39.49 1.98
C ARG A 899 17.67 -39.94 3.32
N ARG A 900 16.84 -40.51 4.20
CA ARG A 900 17.08 -40.87 5.63
C ARG A 900 18.49 -40.60 6.25
N PRO A 901 18.55 -39.93 7.43
CA PRO A 901 19.79 -39.72 8.22
C PRO A 901 20.39 -41.03 8.78
N PRO A 902 21.65 -41.02 9.30
CA PRO A 902 22.33 -42.21 9.82
C PRO A 902 21.53 -42.90 10.92
N SER A 903 21.53 -44.23 10.92
CA SER A 903 21.07 -45.06 12.04
C SER A 903 21.74 -44.58 13.35
N GLN A 904 20.96 -44.42 14.42
CA GLN A 904 21.53 -44.51 15.78
C GLN A 904 22.02 -45.92 16.05
#